data_AF-A0A4U0X000-F1
#
_entry.id   AF-A0A4U0X000-F1
#
_cell.length_a   1.000
_cell.length_b   1.000
_cell.length_c   1.000
_cell.angle_alpha   90.00
_cell.angle_beta   90.00
_cell.angle_gamma   90.00
#
_symmetry.space_group_name_H-M   'P 1'
#
loop_
_entity.id
_entity.type
_entity.pdbx_description
1 polymer ?
#
loop_
_entity_poly.entity_id
_entity_poly.type
_entity_poly.pdbx_seq_one_letter_code
_entity_poly.pdbx_strand_id
1 'polypeptide(L)'
;MGLLAIGTPLDWPEAKKVASHVREWGIEQLLEVWRRAKGKERDALLWGDEIEYLVVCYDDEHREVRLSLRQADILTALATDEKLLSQGGGVPDLQRGAVGTGDTAPVFHPEFGRFMLEATPGKPWGIGFKDLLDVERNMKWRRKIAKEHMAPSEFPITLTTFPRLGAKENSIVPYYPPSGDKLRSQFLPDEIANPHIRFPTLAANIRARRGRKVEINVPVFRDEKTPWPFKDPTVDYDLRNWPEDDDVRNGAAKDNHIYMDAMAFGMGSCCLQITFQAMNIGEGRKMYDQLSPLGPILLALTAATPIYKGFLADTDVRWNQISRAVDDRNPEELGEKPLKNDRWRIPKSRYASNSTYISQDARLRTEYLDPDLIVDEKLKQRLIEGGLDDRLATHFAHLFIRDPIVVFAEDLKELDLDKADHFENLQSTNWQHMRFKPPPQGSDIGWRVEFRPMEIQVTDFENAAFSIFIVLITRAILSFDLNFYIPIPRTTENMETAHIRDAVNTQKFHFRKNPFPSRHVRVAGASGTSTPNPFSRPPTPVGPVEDEYELMTINEVINGKTSADGDGFPGLVPLVESYLNSVNVDVETRCELARYLALIQKRADGSLWTAAKWIRHFVQTHPDYKKDSVVDEGVTYDLVKAAERITRNEGRDGFAEEMLGKRQ
;
A
#
# COMPACT_ATOMS: atom_id res chain seq x y z
N MET A 1 4.59 9.90 -0.13
CA MET A 1 5.21 9.90 -1.49
C MET A 1 6.69 10.33 -1.55
N GLY A 2 7.34 10.22 -2.73
CA GLY A 2 8.73 10.71 -2.97
C GLY A 2 8.79 12.23 -3.18
N LEU A 3 9.99 12.83 -3.15
CA LEU A 3 10.19 14.29 -3.25
C LEU A 3 9.52 14.91 -4.49
N LEU A 4 8.77 16.00 -4.27
CA LEU A 4 8.21 16.88 -5.31
C LEU A 4 9.20 18.00 -5.62
N ALA A 5 10.33 17.62 -6.22
CA ALA A 5 11.28 18.60 -6.73
C ALA A 5 10.70 19.31 -7.97
N ILE A 6 10.91 20.62 -8.06
CA ILE A 6 10.63 21.42 -9.25
C ILE A 6 11.89 21.39 -10.13
N GLY A 7 11.73 20.97 -11.38
CA GLY A 7 12.83 20.91 -12.35
C GLY A 7 12.33 20.57 -13.75
N THR A 8 13.27 20.46 -14.69
CA THR A 8 13.00 20.09 -16.09
C THR A 8 13.08 18.57 -16.23
N PRO A 9 11.95 17.84 -16.32
CA PRO A 9 11.98 16.40 -16.47
C PRO A 9 12.56 15.99 -17.83
N LEU A 10 13.30 14.89 -17.86
CA LEU A 10 13.69 14.24 -19.10
C LEU A 10 12.56 13.34 -19.60
N ASP A 11 12.32 13.39 -20.91
CA ASP A 11 11.53 12.36 -21.57
C ASP A 11 12.29 11.03 -21.61
N TRP A 12 11.59 9.94 -21.92
CA TRP A 12 12.19 8.62 -21.86
C TRP A 12 13.45 8.42 -22.73
N PRO A 13 13.50 8.88 -24.00
CA PRO A 13 14.71 8.77 -24.81
C PRO A 13 15.96 9.39 -24.16
N GLU A 14 15.84 10.55 -23.53
CA GLU A 14 16.96 11.19 -22.83
C GLU A 14 17.22 10.55 -21.45
N ALA A 15 16.18 10.22 -20.69
CA ALA A 15 16.29 9.53 -19.41
C ALA A 15 17.01 8.18 -19.53
N LYS A 16 16.73 7.42 -20.62
CA LYS A 16 17.38 6.14 -20.91
C LYS A 16 18.89 6.28 -21.07
N LYS A 17 19.39 7.36 -21.69
CA LYS A 17 20.83 7.58 -21.92
C LYS A 17 21.59 7.77 -20.60
N VAL A 18 20.94 8.36 -19.61
CA VAL A 18 21.55 8.69 -18.31
C VAL A 18 21.19 7.67 -17.21
N ALA A 19 20.40 6.64 -17.52
CA ALA A 19 19.91 5.66 -16.53
C ALA A 19 21.03 4.99 -15.72
N SER A 20 22.13 4.58 -16.37
CA SER A 20 23.28 3.99 -15.67
C SER A 20 24.01 4.99 -14.78
N HIS A 21 24.10 6.24 -15.21
CA HIS A 21 24.72 7.31 -14.44
C HIS A 21 23.93 7.61 -13.16
N VAL A 22 22.60 7.73 -13.27
CA VAL A 22 21.70 7.91 -12.11
C VAL A 22 21.79 6.74 -11.14
N ARG A 23 21.92 5.49 -11.63
CA ARG A 23 22.15 4.32 -10.75
C ARG A 23 23.48 4.43 -10.00
N GLU A 24 24.57 4.74 -10.69
CA GLU A 24 25.90 4.86 -10.05
C GLU A 24 25.90 5.97 -8.99
N TRP A 25 25.35 7.14 -9.31
CA TRP A 25 25.21 8.26 -8.38
C TRP A 25 24.25 7.97 -7.22
N GLY A 26 23.15 7.27 -7.47
CA GLY A 26 22.21 6.82 -6.44
C GLY A 26 22.86 5.85 -5.44
N ILE A 27 23.78 4.99 -5.88
CA ILE A 27 24.56 4.14 -4.98
C ILE A 27 25.47 4.97 -4.08
N GLU A 28 26.17 5.97 -4.62
CA GLU A 28 27.04 6.83 -3.80
C GLU A 28 26.24 7.66 -2.78
N GLN A 29 25.07 8.19 -3.16
CA GLN A 29 24.15 8.85 -2.23
C GLN A 29 23.65 7.90 -1.13
N LEU A 30 23.25 6.67 -1.49
CA LEU A 30 22.86 5.65 -0.51
C LEU A 30 24.00 5.31 0.45
N LEU A 31 25.23 5.18 -0.05
CA LEU A 31 26.40 4.93 0.78
C LEU A 31 26.71 6.09 1.72
N GLU A 32 26.47 7.32 1.29
CA GLU A 32 26.61 8.49 2.17
C GLU A 32 25.55 8.49 3.27
N VAL A 33 24.28 8.23 2.92
CA VAL A 33 23.20 8.05 3.90
C VAL A 33 23.56 6.94 4.89
N TRP A 34 24.06 5.79 4.40
CA TRP A 34 24.53 4.69 5.23
C TRP A 34 25.64 5.12 6.20
N ARG A 35 26.70 5.79 5.70
CA ARG A 35 27.82 6.25 6.53
C ARG A 35 27.36 7.17 7.66
N ARG A 36 26.44 8.10 7.35
CA ARG A 36 25.87 9.05 8.33
C ARG A 36 24.92 8.40 9.33
N ALA A 37 24.19 7.35 8.92
CA ALA A 37 23.04 6.85 9.66
C ALA A 37 23.17 5.45 10.28
N LYS A 38 24.18 4.65 9.91
CA LYS A 38 24.30 3.25 10.37
C LYS A 38 24.37 3.09 11.89
N GLY A 39 24.90 4.09 12.59
CA GLY A 39 24.99 4.13 14.05
C GLY A 39 23.89 4.96 14.73
N LYS A 40 22.86 5.43 13.99
CA LYS A 40 21.75 6.17 14.60
C LYS A 40 20.95 5.23 15.50
N GLU A 41 20.82 5.62 16.76
CA GLU A 41 19.93 5.02 17.75
C GLU A 41 18.88 6.06 18.19
N ARG A 42 17.71 5.57 18.56
CA ARG A 42 16.54 6.34 19.01
C ARG A 42 15.95 5.65 20.22
N ASP A 43 15.30 6.45 21.06
CA ASP A 43 14.77 5.96 22.33
C ASP A 43 13.44 5.18 22.19
N ALA A 44 12.76 5.31 21.04
CA ALA A 44 11.41 4.79 20.86
C ALA A 44 11.06 4.44 19.41
N LEU A 45 10.21 3.42 19.26
CA LEU A 45 9.52 3.06 18.03
C LEU A 45 8.35 4.04 17.80
N LEU A 46 8.60 5.15 17.12
CA LEU A 46 7.54 6.07 16.70
C LEU A 46 6.80 5.51 15.49
N TRP A 47 5.61 6.00 15.20
CA TRP A 47 4.87 5.55 14.01
C TRP A 47 3.88 6.61 13.51
N GLY A 48 3.36 6.43 12.31
CA GLY A 48 2.38 7.32 11.70
C GLY A 48 1.55 6.60 10.66
N ASP A 49 0.29 6.99 10.54
CA ASP A 49 -0.63 6.54 9.51
C ASP A 49 -0.74 7.56 8.36
N GLU A 50 -0.97 7.07 7.16
CA GLU A 50 -1.25 7.86 5.96
C GLU A 50 -2.62 7.42 5.41
N ILE A 51 -3.53 8.38 5.25
CA ILE A 51 -4.90 8.18 4.77
C ILE A 51 -5.07 8.93 3.45
N GLU A 52 -5.61 8.23 2.45
CA GLU A 52 -5.90 8.78 1.13
C GLU A 52 -7.42 8.93 0.93
N TYR A 53 -7.84 10.09 0.42
CA TYR A 53 -9.23 10.45 0.15
C TYR A 53 -9.45 10.64 -1.35
N LEU A 54 -10.62 10.25 -1.84
CA LEU A 54 -11.16 10.72 -3.11
C LEU A 54 -11.99 11.97 -2.84
N VAL A 55 -11.80 13.03 -3.62
CA VAL A 55 -12.65 14.22 -3.60
C VAL A 55 -13.75 14.02 -4.62
N VAL A 56 -14.97 13.76 -4.14
CA VAL A 56 -16.15 13.63 -5.00
C VAL A 56 -16.93 14.94 -5.03
N CYS A 57 -17.69 15.19 -6.10
CA CYS A 57 -18.61 16.31 -6.25
C CYS A 57 -20.00 15.79 -6.60
N TYR A 58 -20.98 16.14 -5.77
CA TYR A 58 -22.38 15.76 -5.97
C TYR A 58 -23.11 16.77 -6.87
N ASP A 59 -23.98 16.24 -7.71
CA ASP A 59 -25.05 16.94 -8.39
C ASP A 59 -26.37 16.28 -7.96
N ASP A 60 -26.92 16.77 -6.83
CA ASP A 60 -28.09 16.15 -6.21
C ASP A 60 -29.36 16.31 -7.09
N GLU A 61 -29.39 17.33 -7.96
CA GLU A 61 -30.51 17.58 -8.89
C GLU A 61 -30.58 16.50 -9.97
N HIS A 62 -29.42 16.14 -10.55
CA HIS A 62 -29.34 15.12 -11.60
C HIS A 62 -29.05 13.71 -11.07
N ARG A 63 -28.84 13.56 -9.75
CA ARG A 63 -28.41 12.32 -9.09
C ARG A 63 -27.09 11.79 -9.64
N GLU A 64 -26.11 12.68 -9.79
CA GLU A 64 -24.78 12.36 -10.31
C GLU A 64 -23.70 12.59 -9.26
N VAL A 65 -22.64 11.80 -9.32
CA VAL A 65 -21.44 12.01 -8.51
C VAL A 65 -20.20 11.85 -9.38
N ARG A 66 -19.27 12.79 -9.24
CA ARG A 66 -18.07 12.92 -10.07
C ARG A 66 -16.83 13.04 -9.22
N LEU A 67 -15.67 12.75 -9.78
CA LEU A 67 -14.40 13.13 -9.16
C LEU A 67 -14.11 14.62 -9.40
N SER A 68 -13.87 15.38 -8.34
CA SER A 68 -13.45 16.78 -8.45
C SER A 68 -11.96 16.87 -8.72
N LEU A 69 -11.56 17.52 -9.82
CA LEU A 69 -10.15 17.73 -10.18
C LEU A 69 -9.55 18.98 -9.51
N ARG A 70 -10.10 19.39 -8.36
CA ARG A 70 -9.73 20.60 -7.62
C ARG A 70 -8.72 20.37 -6.49
N GLN A 71 -8.01 19.24 -6.46
CA GLN A 71 -6.99 18.95 -5.44
C GLN A 71 -6.01 20.11 -5.25
N ALA A 72 -5.47 20.69 -6.33
CA ALA A 72 -4.51 21.79 -6.24
C ALA A 72 -5.09 23.04 -5.57
N ASP A 73 -6.36 23.36 -5.85
CA ASP A 73 -7.06 24.48 -5.22
C ASP A 73 -7.24 24.21 -3.71
N ILE A 74 -7.64 22.99 -3.36
CA ILE A 74 -7.86 22.59 -1.97
C ILE A 74 -6.55 22.61 -1.18
N LEU A 75 -5.46 22.09 -1.74
CA LEU A 75 -4.14 22.15 -1.12
C LEU A 75 -3.64 23.59 -0.95
N THR A 76 -3.90 24.47 -1.93
CA THR A 76 -3.58 25.90 -1.80
C THR A 76 -4.37 26.57 -0.69
N ALA A 77 -5.66 26.25 -0.56
CA ALA A 77 -6.50 26.76 0.53
C ALA A 77 -5.98 26.26 1.89
N LEU A 78 -5.64 24.97 2.02
CA LEU A 78 -5.04 24.41 3.24
C LEU A 78 -3.70 25.04 3.58
N ALA A 79 -2.85 25.30 2.59
CA ALA A 79 -1.54 25.92 2.78
C ALA A 79 -1.63 27.37 3.26
N THR A 80 -2.77 28.04 3.04
CA THR A 80 -2.99 29.45 3.38
C THR A 80 -3.93 29.65 4.59
N ASP A 81 -4.43 28.58 5.21
CA ASP A 81 -5.23 28.65 6.43
C ASP A 81 -4.36 29.03 7.64
N GLU A 82 -4.51 30.27 8.12
CA GLU A 82 -3.77 30.81 9.27
C GLU A 82 -3.96 29.98 10.55
N LYS A 83 -5.16 29.44 10.77
CA LYS A 83 -5.46 28.60 11.95
C LYS A 83 -4.72 27.27 11.83
N LEU A 84 -4.80 26.61 10.69
CA LEU A 84 -4.11 25.34 10.44
C LEU A 84 -2.59 25.50 10.60
N LEU A 85 -2.03 26.56 10.04
CA LEU A 85 -0.61 26.92 10.17
C LEU A 85 -0.24 27.25 11.63
N SER A 86 -1.05 28.02 12.35
CA SER A 86 -0.76 28.33 13.76
C SER A 86 -0.72 27.09 14.67
N GLN A 87 -1.38 26.00 14.25
CA GLN A 87 -1.43 24.72 14.94
C GLN A 87 -0.37 23.72 14.45
N GLY A 88 0.55 24.14 13.57
CA GLY A 88 1.65 23.32 13.06
C GLY A 88 1.30 22.35 11.91
N GLY A 89 0.05 22.44 11.41
CA GLY A 89 -0.42 21.73 10.23
C GLY A 89 -0.10 22.48 8.93
N GLY A 90 -0.70 22.03 7.82
CA GLY A 90 -0.58 22.67 6.51
C GLY A 90 -0.23 21.66 5.41
N VAL A 91 0.40 22.15 4.35
CA VAL A 91 0.86 21.35 3.19
C VAL A 91 2.38 21.47 3.11
N PRO A 92 3.18 20.47 3.52
CA PRO A 92 4.63 20.61 3.64
C PRO A 92 5.34 21.09 2.37
N ASP A 93 4.85 20.69 1.20
CA ASP A 93 5.41 21.09 -0.10
C ASP A 93 5.09 22.55 -0.50
N LEU A 94 4.08 23.17 0.15
CA LEU A 94 3.67 24.56 -0.12
C LEU A 94 3.98 25.46 1.08
N GLN A 95 3.37 25.15 2.22
CA GLN A 95 3.54 25.88 3.47
C GLN A 95 3.08 25.05 4.67
N ARG A 96 3.88 25.08 5.74
CA ARG A 96 3.56 24.43 7.01
C ARG A 96 3.88 25.33 8.19
N GLY A 97 3.04 25.27 9.22
CA GLY A 97 3.28 25.90 10.50
C GLY A 97 4.47 25.36 11.28
N ALA A 98 4.90 26.11 12.29
CA ALA A 98 5.88 25.62 13.25
C ALA A 98 5.26 24.51 14.13
N VAL A 99 5.98 23.41 14.30
CA VAL A 99 5.55 22.32 15.19
C VAL A 99 5.71 22.77 16.64
N GLY A 100 4.60 22.95 17.35
CA GLY A 100 4.56 23.37 18.75
C GLY A 100 4.55 22.21 19.75
N THR A 101 4.65 22.53 21.04
CA THR A 101 4.48 21.57 22.15
C THR A 101 2.99 21.31 22.39
N GLY A 102 2.49 20.13 22.04
CA GLY A 102 1.09 19.74 22.25
C GLY A 102 0.49 18.99 21.06
N ASP A 103 -0.82 19.09 20.89
CA ASP A 103 -1.55 18.52 19.75
C ASP A 103 -1.23 19.33 18.48
N THR A 104 -0.49 18.71 17.56
CA THR A 104 -0.12 19.32 16.27
C THR A 104 -1.21 19.00 15.23
N ALA A 105 -1.69 20.02 14.53
CA ALA A 105 -2.68 19.83 13.49
C ALA A 105 -2.16 18.97 12.33
N PRO A 106 -3.04 18.24 11.63
CA PRO A 106 -2.64 17.35 10.55
C PRO A 106 -1.95 18.06 9.38
N VAL A 107 -1.23 17.29 8.59
CA VAL A 107 -0.62 17.75 7.33
C VAL A 107 -1.26 17.04 6.14
N PHE A 108 -1.32 17.74 5.02
CA PHE A 108 -1.95 17.28 3.79
C PHE A 108 -0.94 17.29 2.64
N HIS A 109 -1.03 16.31 1.76
CA HIS A 109 -0.12 16.11 0.64
C HIS A 109 -0.91 15.89 -0.65
N PRO A 110 -0.37 16.27 -1.81
CA PRO A 110 -0.89 15.80 -3.09
C PRO A 110 -0.72 14.28 -3.20
N GLU A 111 -1.52 13.66 -4.07
CA GLU A 111 -1.38 12.29 -4.56
C GLU A 111 -1.44 12.27 -6.10
N PHE A 112 -1.16 11.12 -6.74
CA PHE A 112 -1.13 11.01 -8.20
C PHE A 112 -2.41 11.55 -8.86
N GLY A 113 -3.59 11.17 -8.36
CA GLY A 113 -4.86 11.63 -8.90
C GLY A 113 -5.12 13.10 -8.54
N ARG A 114 -5.52 13.92 -9.51
CA ARG A 114 -5.93 15.32 -9.29
C ARG A 114 -7.22 15.48 -8.48
N PHE A 115 -7.84 14.35 -8.13
CA PHE A 115 -9.00 14.20 -7.29
C PHE A 115 -8.67 13.54 -5.95
N MET A 116 -7.40 13.28 -5.64
CA MET A 116 -7.02 12.63 -4.40
C MET A 116 -6.55 13.65 -3.36
N LEU A 117 -6.55 13.30 -2.09
CA LEU A 117 -5.81 14.00 -1.04
C LEU A 117 -5.18 12.95 -0.14
N GLU A 118 -3.94 13.13 0.26
CA GLU A 118 -3.33 12.34 1.35
C GLU A 118 -3.27 13.21 2.61
N ALA A 119 -3.52 12.62 3.78
CA ALA A 119 -3.33 13.31 5.05
C ALA A 119 -2.70 12.40 6.11
N THR A 120 -1.81 12.99 6.89
CA THR A 120 -1.03 12.31 7.95
C THR A 120 -1.12 13.11 9.25
N PRO A 121 -0.83 12.52 10.43
CA PRO A 121 -0.86 13.28 11.67
C PRO A 121 0.21 14.38 11.66
N GLY A 122 -0.03 15.48 12.38
CA GLY A 122 0.91 16.60 12.44
C GLY A 122 2.28 16.23 13.01
N LYS A 123 2.35 15.18 13.82
CA LYS A 123 3.59 14.62 14.35
C LYS A 123 3.42 13.10 14.43
N PRO A 124 4.51 12.31 14.41
CA PRO A 124 4.40 10.88 14.61
C PRO A 124 3.82 10.57 16.00
N TRP A 125 3.07 9.49 16.06
CA TRP A 125 2.53 8.91 17.29
C TRP A 125 3.65 8.34 18.16
N GLY A 126 3.47 8.46 19.47
CA GLY A 126 4.39 7.92 20.46
C GLY A 126 4.12 6.46 20.81
N ILE A 127 4.77 6.01 21.88
CA ILE A 127 4.68 4.65 22.41
C ILE A 127 3.53 4.47 23.41
N GLY A 128 2.92 5.56 23.87
CA GLY A 128 1.82 5.51 24.84
C GLY A 128 0.64 4.71 24.31
N PHE A 129 -0.06 3.98 25.18
CA PHE A 129 -1.32 3.32 24.80
C PHE A 129 -2.45 4.34 24.60
N LYS A 130 -2.41 5.48 25.29
CA LYS A 130 -3.37 6.57 25.09
C LYS A 130 -3.24 7.21 23.72
N ASP A 131 -2.02 7.33 23.19
CA ASP A 131 -1.76 7.82 21.84
C ASP A 131 -2.46 6.96 20.77
N LEU A 132 -2.68 5.65 21.03
CA LEU A 132 -3.43 4.78 20.12
C LEU A 132 -4.89 5.21 19.98
N LEU A 133 -5.50 5.75 21.05
CA LEU A 133 -6.89 6.20 21.04
C LEU A 133 -7.08 7.54 20.33
N ASP A 134 -6.00 8.31 20.15
CA ASP A 134 -6.02 9.59 19.44
C ASP A 134 -6.05 9.45 17.92
N VAL A 135 -5.75 8.26 17.40
CA VAL A 135 -5.68 7.97 15.96
C VAL A 135 -7.02 8.24 15.28
N GLU A 136 -8.11 7.64 15.77
CA GLU A 136 -9.46 7.84 15.19
C GLU A 136 -9.87 9.31 15.26
N ARG A 137 -9.64 9.96 16.41
CA ARG A 137 -9.94 11.38 16.63
C ARG A 137 -9.19 12.27 15.62
N ASN A 138 -7.93 11.95 15.35
CA ASN A 138 -7.10 12.69 14.41
C ASN A 138 -7.51 12.44 12.95
N MET A 139 -7.87 11.21 12.58
CA MET A 139 -8.43 10.91 11.25
C MET A 139 -9.74 11.68 11.00
N LYS A 140 -10.64 11.73 12.00
CA LYS A 140 -11.87 12.54 11.94
C LYS A 140 -11.56 14.03 11.80
N TRP A 141 -10.53 14.51 12.50
CA TRP A 141 -10.09 15.90 12.40
C TRP A 141 -9.52 16.23 11.02
N ARG A 142 -8.72 15.33 10.42
CA ARG A 142 -8.24 15.46 9.03
C ARG A 142 -9.38 15.61 8.04
N ARG A 143 -10.37 14.70 8.12
CA ARG A 143 -11.54 14.72 7.23
C ARG A 143 -12.35 16.01 7.38
N LYS A 144 -12.54 16.47 8.63
CA LYS A 144 -13.21 17.73 8.93
C LYS A 144 -12.49 18.92 8.30
N ILE A 145 -11.17 19.04 8.53
CA ILE A 145 -10.37 20.11 7.93
C ILE A 145 -10.46 20.05 6.40
N ALA A 146 -10.29 18.87 5.80
CA ALA A 146 -10.39 18.71 4.34
C ALA A 146 -11.75 19.19 3.81
N LYS A 147 -12.87 18.78 4.44
CA LYS A 147 -14.21 19.20 4.03
C LYS A 147 -14.46 20.71 4.23
N GLU A 148 -13.89 21.32 5.27
CA GLU A 148 -13.97 22.77 5.50
C GLU A 148 -13.27 23.59 4.38
N HIS A 149 -12.33 22.98 3.65
CA HIS A 149 -11.58 23.60 2.54
C HIS A 149 -12.10 23.18 1.15
N MET A 150 -13.22 22.46 1.09
CA MET A 150 -13.85 22.02 -0.14
C MET A 150 -15.10 22.85 -0.47
N ALA A 151 -15.53 22.82 -1.72
CA ALA A 151 -16.81 23.41 -2.10
C ALA A 151 -17.99 22.72 -1.36
N PRO A 152 -19.15 23.38 -1.24
CA PRO A 152 -20.32 22.79 -0.59
C PRO A 152 -20.73 21.43 -1.19
N SER A 153 -20.67 21.31 -2.52
CA SER A 153 -20.98 20.10 -3.28
C SER A 153 -19.91 19.01 -3.24
N GLU A 154 -18.71 19.32 -2.74
CA GLU A 154 -17.58 18.38 -2.71
C GLU A 154 -17.51 17.60 -1.39
N PHE A 155 -16.98 16.38 -1.38
CA PHE A 155 -16.80 15.62 -0.13
C PHE A 155 -15.53 14.74 -0.17
N PRO A 156 -14.75 14.68 0.92
CA PRO A 156 -13.62 13.75 1.03
C PRO A 156 -14.13 12.36 1.44
N ILE A 157 -14.16 11.43 0.49
CA ILE A 157 -14.62 10.05 0.72
C ILE A 157 -13.44 9.07 0.74
N THR A 158 -13.49 8.11 1.65
CA THR A 158 -12.50 7.01 1.74
C THR A 158 -13.08 5.76 1.09
N LEU A 159 -13.01 5.73 -0.24
CA LEU A 159 -13.18 4.52 -1.04
C LEU A 159 -11.85 4.21 -1.73
N THR A 160 -11.50 2.94 -1.85
CA THR A 160 -10.24 2.54 -2.51
C THR A 160 -10.20 2.99 -3.96
N THR A 161 -11.27 2.81 -4.72
CA THR A 161 -11.36 3.31 -6.10
C THR A 161 -12.67 4.05 -6.29
N PHE A 162 -12.69 5.03 -7.20
CA PHE A 162 -13.94 5.60 -7.65
C PHE A 162 -14.64 4.61 -8.60
N PRO A 163 -15.88 4.17 -8.31
CA PRO A 163 -16.55 3.09 -9.07
C PRO A 163 -16.57 3.31 -10.58
N ARG A 164 -16.77 4.54 -11.05
CA ARG A 164 -16.90 4.91 -12.46
C ARG A 164 -15.71 5.70 -13.02
N LEU A 165 -14.51 5.58 -12.42
CA LEU A 165 -13.31 6.20 -12.98
C LEU A 165 -13.11 5.73 -14.43
N GLY A 166 -13.00 6.66 -15.38
CA GLY A 166 -12.82 6.32 -16.81
C GLY A 166 -14.08 5.85 -17.54
N ALA A 167 -15.27 5.97 -16.93
CA ALA A 167 -16.51 5.83 -17.68
C ALA A 167 -16.64 6.98 -18.71
N LYS A 168 -17.15 6.66 -19.92
CA LYS A 168 -17.22 7.56 -21.09
C LYS A 168 -17.92 8.90 -20.82
N GLU A 169 -18.84 8.93 -19.87
CA GLU A 169 -19.65 10.11 -19.57
C GLU A 169 -19.51 10.48 -18.09
N ASN A 170 -19.29 11.78 -17.86
CA ASN A 170 -19.58 12.44 -16.59
C ASN A 170 -18.96 11.79 -15.35
N SER A 171 -17.69 11.36 -15.42
CA SER A 171 -16.96 10.77 -14.29
C SER A 171 -16.07 11.77 -13.53
N ILE A 172 -15.85 12.96 -14.09
CA ILE A 172 -14.96 14.01 -13.55
C ILE A 172 -15.60 15.40 -13.67
N VAL A 173 -15.19 16.33 -12.80
CA VAL A 173 -15.54 17.75 -12.87
C VAL A 173 -14.33 18.63 -12.51
N PRO A 174 -13.99 19.66 -13.31
CA PRO A 174 -14.54 19.95 -14.64
C PRO A 174 -14.26 18.82 -15.65
N TYR A 175 -15.06 18.78 -16.70
CA TYR A 175 -14.89 17.81 -17.79
C TYR A 175 -13.67 18.14 -18.64
N TYR A 176 -12.92 17.12 -19.01
CA TYR A 176 -11.88 17.16 -20.03
C TYR A 176 -12.10 15.99 -21.00
N PRO A 177 -11.86 16.17 -22.31
CA PRO A 177 -11.98 15.09 -23.27
C PRO A 177 -10.94 13.99 -22.97
N PRO A 178 -11.31 12.69 -23.06
CA PRO A 178 -10.35 11.60 -22.87
C PRO A 178 -9.16 11.70 -23.81
N SER A 179 -8.06 11.07 -23.40
CA SER A 179 -6.76 11.11 -24.06
C SER A 179 -5.96 12.39 -23.81
N GLY A 180 -4.73 12.40 -24.31
CA GLY A 180 -3.72 13.43 -24.10
C GLY A 180 -2.33 12.89 -24.46
N ASP A 181 -1.32 13.76 -24.52
CA ASP A 181 0.02 13.38 -24.98
C ASP A 181 0.80 12.54 -23.94
N LYS A 182 0.41 12.61 -22.66
CA LYS A 182 1.07 11.90 -21.55
C LYS A 182 0.54 10.48 -21.40
N LEU A 183 -0.72 10.33 -21.00
CA LEU A 183 -1.34 9.03 -20.70
C LEU A 183 -1.76 8.30 -21.98
N ARG A 184 -2.21 9.03 -23.02
CA ARG A 184 -2.76 8.46 -24.27
C ARG A 184 -3.91 7.45 -24.06
N SER A 185 -4.62 7.58 -22.94
CA SER A 185 -5.71 6.69 -22.58
C SER A 185 -6.92 6.89 -23.50
N GLN A 186 -7.69 5.84 -23.74
CA GLN A 186 -9.00 5.95 -24.39
C GLN A 186 -10.09 6.42 -23.41
N PHE A 187 -9.83 6.34 -22.10
CA PHE A 187 -10.83 6.48 -21.04
C PHE A 187 -10.61 7.70 -20.17
N LEU A 188 -9.37 8.17 -20.04
CA LEU A 188 -8.99 9.22 -19.10
C LEU A 188 -8.23 10.37 -19.79
N PRO A 189 -8.53 11.62 -19.43
CA PRO A 189 -7.75 12.78 -19.86
C PRO A 189 -6.40 12.83 -19.12
N ASP A 190 -5.44 13.61 -19.61
CA ASP A 190 -4.17 13.83 -18.88
C ASP A 190 -4.38 14.62 -17.57
N GLU A 191 -5.39 15.48 -17.52
CA GLU A 191 -5.78 16.28 -16.36
C GLU A 191 -6.28 15.46 -15.18
N ILE A 192 -6.47 14.14 -15.36
CA ILE A 192 -6.72 13.20 -14.28
C ILE A 192 -5.53 13.12 -13.31
N ALA A 193 -4.32 13.36 -13.81
CA ALA A 193 -3.10 13.37 -13.03
C ALA A 193 -2.87 14.73 -12.37
N ASN A 194 -2.27 14.72 -11.20
CA ASN A 194 -1.86 15.92 -10.50
C ASN A 194 -0.96 16.79 -11.39
N PRO A 195 -1.14 18.13 -11.38
CA PRO A 195 -0.43 19.05 -12.29
C PRO A 195 1.07 19.16 -12.03
N HIS A 196 1.56 18.69 -10.88
CA HIS A 196 3.00 18.65 -10.60
C HIS A 196 3.70 17.73 -11.60
N ILE A 197 4.72 18.27 -12.26
CA ILE A 197 5.34 17.68 -13.45
C ILE A 197 5.86 16.24 -13.27
N ARG A 198 6.18 15.86 -12.03
CA ARG A 198 6.53 14.49 -11.64
C ARG A 198 5.50 13.45 -12.12
N PHE A 199 4.20 13.69 -11.93
CA PHE A 199 3.17 12.67 -12.17
C PHE A 199 2.90 12.43 -13.66
N PRO A 200 2.71 13.47 -14.50
CA PRO A 200 2.55 13.27 -15.93
C PRO A 200 3.83 12.71 -16.58
N THR A 201 5.02 13.11 -16.11
CA THR A 201 6.30 12.54 -16.57
C THR A 201 6.39 11.06 -16.25
N LEU A 202 6.02 10.66 -15.03
CA LEU A 202 6.02 9.26 -14.61
C LEU A 202 5.11 8.42 -15.51
N ALA A 203 3.87 8.87 -15.76
CA ALA A 203 2.94 8.17 -16.65
C ALA A 203 3.47 8.06 -18.09
N ALA A 204 3.99 9.16 -18.64
CA ALA A 204 4.53 9.19 -20.01
C ALA A 204 5.77 8.30 -20.18
N ASN A 205 6.71 8.34 -19.23
CA ASN A 205 7.95 7.59 -19.30
C ASN A 205 7.73 6.09 -19.06
N ILE A 206 6.77 5.68 -18.20
CA ILE A 206 6.38 4.26 -18.08
C ILE A 206 5.86 3.73 -19.42
N ARG A 207 4.92 4.43 -20.05
CA ARG A 207 4.36 4.04 -21.36
C ARG A 207 5.46 3.97 -22.43
N ALA A 208 6.30 4.99 -22.51
CA ALA A 208 7.37 5.04 -23.50
C ALA A 208 8.44 3.96 -23.28
N ARG A 209 8.81 3.67 -22.03
CA ARG A 209 9.73 2.58 -21.67
C ARG A 209 9.16 1.21 -22.01
N ARG A 210 7.89 0.99 -21.67
CA ARG A 210 7.16 -0.25 -21.96
C ARG A 210 7.04 -0.50 -23.46
N GLY A 211 6.96 0.58 -24.26
CA GLY A 211 6.78 0.53 -25.71
C GLY A 211 5.34 0.28 -26.16
N ARG A 212 4.40 0.30 -25.21
CA ARG A 212 2.95 0.16 -25.37
C ARG A 212 2.25 0.74 -24.14
N LYS A 213 0.92 0.89 -24.17
CA LYS A 213 0.19 1.31 -22.96
C LYS A 213 0.34 0.26 -21.84
N VAL A 214 0.13 0.70 -20.61
CA VAL A 214 -0.07 -0.24 -19.50
C VAL A 214 -1.37 -1.02 -19.76
N GLU A 215 -1.38 -2.30 -19.40
CA GLU A 215 -2.49 -3.20 -19.73
C GLU A 215 -3.06 -3.79 -18.45
N ILE A 216 -4.25 -3.35 -18.06
CA ILE A 216 -4.91 -3.80 -16.84
C ILE A 216 -6.20 -4.51 -17.27
N ASN A 217 -6.19 -5.84 -17.17
CA ASN A 217 -7.35 -6.68 -17.41
C ASN A 217 -7.85 -7.23 -16.06
N VAL A 218 -9.02 -6.79 -15.62
CA VAL A 218 -9.64 -7.23 -14.36
C VAL A 218 -10.79 -8.17 -14.70
N PRO A 219 -10.84 -9.41 -14.17
CA PRO A 219 -11.95 -10.31 -14.42
C PRO A 219 -13.28 -9.63 -14.09
N VAL A 220 -14.23 -9.63 -15.02
CA VAL A 220 -15.57 -9.09 -14.78
C VAL A 220 -16.36 -10.08 -13.92
N PHE A 221 -17.17 -9.57 -13.00
CA PHE A 221 -18.12 -10.40 -12.28
C PHE A 221 -19.13 -10.99 -13.26
N ARG A 222 -19.40 -12.29 -13.17
CA ARG A 222 -20.39 -12.96 -14.00
C ARG A 222 -21.70 -13.08 -13.25
N ASP A 223 -22.58 -12.11 -13.44
CA ASP A 223 -23.95 -12.11 -12.94
C ASP A 223 -24.93 -12.75 -13.96
N GLU A 224 -26.21 -12.89 -13.60
CA GLU A 224 -27.24 -13.62 -14.33
C GLU A 224 -27.39 -13.18 -15.81
N LYS A 225 -27.28 -11.88 -16.06
CA LYS A 225 -27.42 -11.25 -17.39
C LYS A 225 -26.11 -10.66 -17.90
N THR A 226 -24.99 -10.96 -17.27
CA THR A 226 -23.68 -10.56 -17.81
C THR A 226 -23.45 -11.32 -19.11
N PRO A 227 -23.20 -10.63 -20.25
CA PRO A 227 -22.94 -11.32 -21.51
C PRO A 227 -21.71 -12.22 -21.37
N TRP A 228 -21.74 -13.40 -21.98
CA TRP A 228 -20.63 -14.35 -21.91
C TRP A 228 -20.33 -14.97 -23.29
N PRO A 229 -19.13 -14.78 -23.87
CA PRO A 229 -18.02 -14.03 -23.31
C PRO A 229 -18.35 -12.52 -23.16
N PHE A 230 -17.96 -11.92 -22.05
CA PHE A 230 -18.06 -10.48 -21.87
C PHE A 230 -16.98 -9.81 -22.71
N LYS A 231 -17.39 -8.86 -23.54
CA LYS A 231 -16.50 -7.95 -24.25
C LYS A 231 -16.75 -6.58 -23.65
N ASP A 232 -15.71 -5.96 -23.10
CA ASP A 232 -15.83 -4.64 -22.49
C ASP A 232 -16.42 -3.64 -23.50
N PRO A 233 -17.67 -3.19 -23.30
CA PRO A 233 -18.39 -2.41 -24.30
C PRO A 233 -17.88 -0.96 -24.38
N THR A 234 -16.99 -0.56 -23.47
CA THR A 234 -16.44 0.80 -23.43
C THR A 234 -15.17 0.94 -24.27
N VAL A 235 -14.54 -0.16 -24.70
CA VAL A 235 -13.34 -0.13 -25.55
C VAL A 235 -13.68 0.39 -26.94
N ASP A 236 -12.91 1.36 -27.42
CA ASP A 236 -13.05 1.89 -28.78
C ASP A 236 -12.01 1.23 -29.71
N TYR A 237 -12.46 0.28 -30.52
CA TYR A 237 -11.62 -0.41 -31.49
C TYR A 237 -11.39 0.41 -32.77
N ASP A 238 -12.10 1.51 -32.96
CA ASP A 238 -12.00 2.39 -34.12
C ASP A 238 -11.13 3.63 -33.84
N LEU A 239 -10.73 3.86 -32.59
CA LEU A 239 -9.78 4.91 -32.22
C LEU A 239 -8.41 4.71 -32.91
N ARG A 240 -7.86 5.80 -33.46
CA ARG A 240 -6.58 5.86 -34.20
C ARG A 240 -5.77 7.14 -33.88
N ASN A 241 -5.95 7.70 -32.68
CA ASN A 241 -5.29 8.95 -32.30
C ASN A 241 -3.80 8.74 -32.02
N TRP A 242 -3.45 7.57 -31.48
CA TRP A 242 -2.09 7.18 -31.13
C TRP A 242 -1.74 5.81 -31.70
N PRO A 243 -0.44 5.53 -31.97
CA PRO A 243 -0.01 4.18 -32.36
C PRO A 243 -0.46 3.09 -31.38
N GLU A 244 -0.45 3.38 -30.07
CA GLU A 244 -0.88 2.46 -29.02
C GLU A 244 -2.39 2.19 -29.01
N ASP A 245 -3.21 2.89 -29.81
CA ASP A 245 -4.61 2.53 -29.96
C ASP A 245 -4.78 1.18 -30.69
N ASP A 246 -3.76 0.73 -31.44
CA ASP A 246 -3.73 -0.60 -32.05
C ASP A 246 -3.61 -1.73 -31.01
N ASP A 247 -3.19 -1.44 -29.76
CA ASP A 247 -2.98 -2.45 -28.72
C ASP A 247 -4.26 -3.29 -28.49
N VAL A 248 -5.44 -2.67 -28.44
CA VAL A 248 -6.71 -3.39 -28.25
C VAL A 248 -7.08 -4.26 -29.44
N ARG A 249 -6.76 -3.84 -30.67
CA ARG A 249 -6.93 -4.65 -31.90
C ARG A 249 -5.96 -5.83 -31.95
N ASN A 250 -4.81 -5.68 -31.30
CA ASN A 250 -3.78 -6.71 -31.16
C ASN A 250 -3.98 -7.61 -29.92
N GLY A 251 -5.12 -7.50 -29.24
CA GLY A 251 -5.51 -8.41 -28.14
C GLY A 251 -5.18 -7.93 -26.74
N ALA A 252 -4.87 -6.63 -26.54
CA ALA A 252 -4.65 -6.09 -25.19
C ALA A 252 -5.92 -6.15 -24.30
N ALA A 253 -7.11 -5.99 -24.89
CA ALA A 253 -8.38 -6.17 -24.21
C ALA A 253 -8.82 -7.64 -24.27
N LYS A 254 -8.90 -8.29 -23.10
CA LYS A 254 -9.21 -9.73 -23.00
C LYS A 254 -10.71 -9.97 -22.80
N ASP A 255 -11.19 -11.07 -23.36
CA ASP A 255 -12.54 -11.58 -23.09
C ASP A 255 -12.72 -11.82 -21.59
N ASN A 256 -13.91 -11.52 -21.09
CA ASN A 256 -14.28 -11.67 -19.68
C ASN A 256 -13.51 -10.75 -18.72
N HIS A 257 -12.93 -9.66 -19.23
CA HIS A 257 -12.23 -8.68 -18.42
C HIS A 257 -12.71 -7.26 -18.69
N ILE A 258 -12.72 -6.44 -17.64
CA ILE A 258 -12.75 -4.99 -17.68
C ILE A 258 -11.35 -4.54 -18.10
N TYR A 259 -11.25 -3.80 -19.20
CA TYR A 259 -9.97 -3.34 -19.76
C TYR A 259 -9.68 -1.90 -19.38
N MET A 260 -8.49 -1.62 -18.83
CA MET A 260 -8.05 -0.29 -18.45
C MET A 260 -6.62 -0.07 -18.92
N ASP A 261 -6.30 1.14 -19.40
CA ASP A 261 -5.08 1.39 -20.20
C ASP A 261 -4.21 2.54 -19.68
N ALA A 262 -4.42 2.99 -18.45
CA ALA A 262 -3.76 4.16 -17.89
C ALA A 262 -3.33 3.98 -16.43
N MET A 263 -2.23 4.67 -16.07
CA MET A 263 -1.67 4.67 -14.71
C MET A 263 -2.68 5.08 -13.63
N ALA A 264 -3.59 6.00 -13.98
CA ALA A 264 -4.64 6.51 -13.10
C ALA A 264 -5.62 5.44 -12.60
N PHE A 265 -5.82 4.35 -13.32
CA PHE A 265 -6.67 3.24 -12.84
C PHE A 265 -6.05 2.45 -11.68
N GLY A 266 -4.74 2.60 -11.46
CA GLY A 266 -4.04 2.04 -10.32
C GLY A 266 -3.67 3.08 -9.29
N MET A 267 -2.84 4.05 -9.69
CA MET A 267 -2.34 5.12 -8.81
C MET A 267 -3.41 6.16 -8.45
N GLY A 268 -4.58 6.12 -9.08
CA GLY A 268 -5.78 6.84 -8.64
C GLY A 268 -6.58 6.10 -7.56
N SER A 269 -6.01 5.04 -6.97
CA SER A 269 -6.63 4.28 -5.86
C SER A 269 -6.09 4.77 -4.52
N CYS A 270 -6.95 4.81 -3.51
CA CYS A 270 -6.61 5.15 -2.13
C CYS A 270 -6.17 3.91 -1.32
N CYS A 271 -5.34 4.11 -0.30
CA CYS A 271 -4.95 3.06 0.62
C CYS A 271 -4.68 3.55 2.05
N LEU A 272 -4.52 2.59 2.97
CA LEU A 272 -4.06 2.83 4.32
C LEU A 272 -2.60 2.37 4.43
N GLN A 273 -1.69 3.29 4.78
CA GLN A 273 -0.27 2.98 4.94
C GLN A 273 0.20 3.34 6.34
N ILE A 274 0.99 2.46 6.97
CA ILE A 274 1.54 2.69 8.30
C ILE A 274 3.06 2.69 8.24
N THR A 275 3.68 3.80 8.63
CA THR A 275 5.14 3.92 8.74
C THR A 275 5.58 3.84 10.20
N PHE A 276 6.50 2.94 10.50
CA PHE A 276 7.21 2.83 11.78
C PHE A 276 8.60 3.44 11.65
N GLN A 277 9.01 4.26 12.62
CA GLN A 277 10.40 4.65 12.81
C GLN A 277 11.02 3.77 13.88
N ALA A 278 11.91 2.87 13.47
CA ALA A 278 12.62 1.97 14.35
C ALA A 278 13.64 2.70 15.23
N MET A 279 13.95 2.08 16.38
CA MET A 279 15.00 2.56 17.29
C MET A 279 16.37 2.59 16.60
N ASN A 280 16.65 1.60 15.78
CA ASN A 280 17.87 1.49 15.01
C ASN A 280 17.65 0.64 13.76
N ILE A 281 18.69 0.48 12.96
CA ILE A 281 18.59 -0.30 11.74
C ILE A 281 18.29 -1.78 11.98
N GLY A 282 18.80 -2.38 13.05
CA GLY A 282 18.57 -3.79 13.38
C GLY A 282 17.09 -4.07 13.62
N GLU A 283 16.44 -3.22 14.43
CA GLU A 283 14.99 -3.29 14.64
C GLU A 283 14.22 -3.01 13.35
N GLY A 284 14.61 -2.02 12.56
CA GLY A 284 13.97 -1.71 11.28
C GLY A 284 14.00 -2.90 10.31
N ARG A 285 15.15 -3.57 10.18
CA ARG A 285 15.28 -4.76 9.34
C ARG A 285 14.45 -5.93 9.87
N LYS A 286 14.40 -6.13 11.20
CA LYS A 286 13.54 -7.13 11.83
C LYS A 286 12.06 -6.86 11.54
N MET A 287 11.59 -5.63 11.70
CA MET A 287 10.19 -5.28 11.43
C MET A 287 9.82 -5.42 9.95
N TYR A 288 10.69 -4.99 9.03
CA TYR A 288 10.46 -5.19 7.60
C TYR A 288 10.24 -6.68 7.26
N ASP A 289 11.07 -7.55 7.84
CA ASP A 289 10.99 -8.99 7.59
C ASP A 289 9.78 -9.65 8.24
N GLN A 290 9.55 -9.40 9.54
CA GLN A 290 8.50 -10.07 10.30
C GLN A 290 7.09 -9.61 9.91
N LEU A 291 6.95 -8.40 9.35
CA LEU A 291 5.66 -7.90 8.87
C LEU A 291 5.36 -8.33 7.43
N SER A 292 6.37 -8.71 6.62
CA SER A 292 6.16 -9.05 5.20
C SER A 292 5.13 -10.18 4.99
N PRO A 293 5.13 -11.28 5.76
CA PRO A 293 4.11 -12.34 5.64
C PRO A 293 2.70 -11.91 6.04
N LEU A 294 2.54 -10.83 6.80
CA LEU A 294 1.23 -10.28 7.18
C LEU A 294 0.60 -9.45 6.06
N GLY A 295 1.39 -9.03 5.07
CA GLY A 295 0.92 -8.21 3.95
C GLY A 295 -0.30 -8.79 3.22
N PRO A 296 -0.24 -10.02 2.68
CA PRO A 296 -1.38 -10.64 2.00
C PRO A 296 -2.57 -10.93 2.92
N ILE A 297 -2.32 -11.23 4.20
CA ILE A 297 -3.37 -11.47 5.20
C ILE A 297 -4.19 -10.20 5.40
N LEU A 298 -3.52 -9.06 5.60
CA LEU A 298 -4.21 -7.79 5.77
C LEU A 298 -4.77 -7.23 4.47
N LEU A 299 -4.18 -7.53 3.30
CA LEU A 299 -4.79 -7.21 2.01
C LEU A 299 -6.17 -7.88 1.86
N ALA A 300 -6.27 -9.19 2.14
CA ALA A 300 -7.54 -9.92 2.07
C ALA A 300 -8.55 -9.45 3.14
N LEU A 301 -8.08 -9.23 4.37
CA LEU A 301 -8.94 -8.81 5.49
C LEU A 301 -9.50 -7.39 5.33
N THR A 302 -8.79 -6.52 4.61
CA THR A 302 -9.18 -5.13 4.36
C THR A 302 -9.91 -4.92 3.03
N ALA A 303 -10.16 -5.99 2.26
CA ALA A 303 -10.67 -5.92 0.90
C ALA A 303 -11.82 -4.91 0.68
N ALA A 304 -11.63 -3.96 -0.24
CA ALA A 304 -12.55 -2.83 -0.44
C ALA A 304 -12.75 -2.42 -1.91
N THR A 305 -12.30 -3.23 -2.89
CA THR A 305 -12.30 -2.84 -4.32
C THR A 305 -13.01 -3.86 -5.22
N PRO A 306 -14.35 -3.87 -5.26
CA PRO A 306 -15.12 -4.79 -6.09
C PRO A 306 -15.62 -4.17 -7.42
N ILE A 307 -15.32 -2.90 -7.71
CA ILE A 307 -15.80 -2.20 -8.91
C ILE A 307 -14.64 -1.50 -9.62
N TYR A 308 -14.61 -1.62 -10.95
CA TYR A 308 -13.73 -0.86 -11.83
C TYR A 308 -14.49 -0.36 -13.05
N LYS A 309 -14.27 0.91 -13.43
CA LYS A 309 -14.77 1.51 -14.68
C LYS A 309 -16.27 1.29 -14.92
N GLY A 310 -17.07 1.32 -13.86
CA GLY A 310 -18.52 1.10 -13.92
C GLY A 310 -18.93 -0.37 -14.08
N PHE A 311 -18.09 -1.32 -13.71
CA PHE A 311 -18.43 -2.74 -13.72
C PHE A 311 -18.04 -3.44 -12.42
N LEU A 312 -18.89 -4.35 -11.93
CA LEU A 312 -18.51 -5.28 -10.88
C LEU A 312 -17.36 -6.18 -11.38
N ALA A 313 -16.29 -6.26 -10.60
CA ALA A 313 -15.13 -7.11 -10.83
C ALA A 313 -15.25 -8.42 -10.03
N ASP A 314 -14.67 -9.51 -10.54
CA ASP A 314 -14.56 -10.80 -9.82
C ASP A 314 -13.30 -10.88 -8.94
N THR A 315 -12.89 -9.73 -8.39
CA THR A 315 -11.82 -9.56 -7.41
C THR A 315 -12.28 -8.57 -6.35
N ASP A 316 -11.65 -8.57 -5.18
CA ASP A 316 -12.06 -7.67 -4.07
C ASP A 316 -10.98 -6.66 -3.61
N VAL A 317 -9.78 -6.66 -4.22
CA VAL A 317 -8.65 -5.81 -3.80
C VAL A 317 -7.98 -5.11 -4.99
N ARG A 318 -7.18 -4.06 -4.74
CA ARG A 318 -6.56 -3.22 -5.78
C ARG A 318 -5.19 -3.66 -6.29
N TRP A 319 -4.52 -4.58 -5.59
CA TRP A 319 -3.06 -4.69 -5.64
C TRP A 319 -2.49 -5.04 -7.03
N ASN A 320 -3.09 -5.98 -7.74
CA ASN A 320 -2.67 -6.37 -9.08
C ASN A 320 -3.00 -5.30 -10.13
N GLN A 321 -4.05 -4.52 -9.90
CA GLN A 321 -4.46 -3.43 -10.77
C GLN A 321 -3.47 -2.29 -10.69
N ILE A 322 -3.11 -1.85 -9.48
CA ILE A 322 -2.05 -0.84 -9.29
C ILE A 322 -0.68 -1.37 -9.74
N SER A 323 -0.39 -2.66 -9.53
CA SER A 323 0.83 -3.31 -10.04
C SER A 323 0.98 -3.16 -11.55
N ARG A 324 -0.10 -3.44 -12.29
CA ARG A 324 -0.14 -3.36 -13.76
C ARG A 324 -0.19 -1.93 -14.27
N ALA A 325 -0.79 -1.01 -13.53
CA ALA A 325 -0.91 0.40 -13.91
C ALA A 325 0.43 1.15 -13.98
N VAL A 326 1.47 0.61 -13.34
CA VAL A 326 2.84 1.16 -13.40
C VAL A 326 3.88 0.13 -13.84
N ASP A 327 3.45 -0.92 -14.54
CA ASP A 327 4.36 -1.94 -15.06
C ASP A 327 5.08 -1.42 -16.30
N ASP A 328 6.32 -0.99 -16.12
CA ASP A 328 7.17 -0.44 -17.18
C ASP A 328 7.93 -1.50 -17.97
N ARG A 329 7.75 -2.80 -17.66
CA ARG A 329 8.47 -3.88 -18.32
C ARG A 329 8.14 -3.99 -19.81
N ASN A 330 9.16 -3.98 -20.64
CA ASN A 330 9.00 -4.16 -22.08
C ASN A 330 8.86 -5.66 -22.47
N PRO A 331 8.57 -5.99 -23.74
CA PRO A 331 8.39 -7.38 -24.17
C PRO A 331 9.60 -8.31 -23.96
N GLU A 332 10.84 -7.82 -23.95
CA GLU A 332 12.02 -8.65 -23.63
C GLU A 332 12.06 -8.98 -22.14
N GLU A 333 11.80 -7.99 -21.28
CA GLU A 333 11.76 -8.13 -19.82
C GLU A 333 10.60 -9.03 -19.36
N LEU A 334 9.45 -8.94 -20.03
CA LEU A 334 8.29 -9.84 -19.82
C LEU A 334 8.53 -11.25 -20.38
N GLY A 335 9.56 -11.42 -21.19
CA GLY A 335 9.92 -12.68 -21.80
C GLY A 335 9.11 -13.07 -23.04
N GLU A 336 8.26 -12.17 -23.54
CA GLU A 336 7.48 -12.29 -24.79
C GLU A 336 8.40 -12.29 -26.02
N LYS A 337 9.56 -11.63 -25.92
CA LYS A 337 10.62 -11.63 -26.96
C LYS A 337 11.96 -12.17 -26.39
N PRO A 338 12.87 -12.64 -27.24
CA PRO A 338 14.24 -12.97 -26.83
C PRO A 338 14.95 -11.74 -26.24
N LEU A 339 15.73 -11.94 -25.18
CA LEU A 339 16.50 -10.87 -24.54
C LEU A 339 17.71 -10.52 -25.43
N LYS A 340 17.74 -9.31 -25.98
CA LYS A 340 18.76 -8.81 -26.92
C LYS A 340 19.27 -7.42 -26.57
N ASN A 341 18.37 -6.52 -26.15
CA ASN A 341 18.68 -5.12 -25.89
C ASN A 341 18.61 -4.77 -24.40
N ASP A 342 17.85 -5.55 -23.63
CA ASP A 342 17.69 -5.35 -22.19
C ASP A 342 18.57 -6.29 -21.37
N ARG A 343 18.70 -5.97 -20.08
CA ARG A 343 19.65 -6.63 -19.17
C ARG A 343 19.11 -7.93 -18.59
N TRP A 344 17.79 -8.02 -18.34
CA TRP A 344 17.19 -9.13 -17.59
C TRP A 344 15.75 -9.42 -18.02
N ARG A 345 15.30 -10.65 -17.81
CA ARG A 345 13.87 -10.99 -17.75
C ARG A 345 13.38 -10.76 -16.33
N ILE A 346 12.42 -9.86 -16.12
CA ILE A 346 12.04 -9.43 -14.76
C ILE A 346 10.66 -9.98 -14.39
N PRO A 347 10.54 -10.84 -13.36
CA PRO A 347 9.30 -11.59 -13.09
C PRO A 347 8.17 -10.73 -12.56
N LYS A 348 8.50 -9.64 -11.85
CA LYS A 348 7.53 -8.77 -11.18
C LYS A 348 7.54 -7.35 -11.77
N SER A 349 6.41 -6.66 -11.72
CA SER A 349 6.36 -5.19 -11.90
C SER A 349 7.22 -4.51 -10.83
N ARG A 350 7.62 -3.26 -11.07
CA ARG A 350 8.23 -2.40 -10.02
C ARG A 350 7.28 -2.12 -8.86
N TYR A 351 5.97 -2.26 -9.09
CA TYR A 351 4.96 -2.30 -8.05
C TYR A 351 4.55 -3.77 -7.84
N ALA A 352 4.98 -4.42 -6.76
CA ALA A 352 4.74 -5.85 -6.54
C ALA A 352 4.98 -6.28 -5.10
N SER A 353 4.81 -7.57 -4.78
CA SER A 353 5.24 -8.09 -3.48
C SER A 353 6.76 -7.96 -3.26
N ASN A 354 7.22 -7.84 -2.01
CA ASN A 354 8.63 -7.85 -1.65
C ASN A 354 9.36 -9.08 -2.22
N SER A 355 10.61 -8.87 -2.66
CA SER A 355 11.47 -9.92 -3.22
C SER A 355 12.58 -10.37 -2.27
N THR A 356 12.79 -9.68 -1.15
CA THR A 356 13.89 -9.95 -0.23
C THR A 356 13.44 -9.87 1.23
N TYR A 357 14.04 -10.71 2.06
CA TYR A 357 14.20 -10.46 3.50
C TYR A 357 15.56 -9.82 3.73
N ILE A 358 15.64 -8.90 4.69
CA ILE A 358 16.81 -8.03 4.88
C ILE A 358 17.41 -8.11 6.27
N SER A 359 16.83 -8.79 7.26
CA SER A 359 17.35 -8.90 8.63
C SER A 359 18.59 -9.81 8.74
N GLN A 360 19.39 -9.59 9.79
CA GLN A 360 20.47 -10.50 10.20
C GLN A 360 20.00 -11.51 11.26
N ASP A 361 18.69 -11.75 11.35
CA ASP A 361 18.09 -12.71 12.27
C ASP A 361 18.62 -14.13 12.00
N ALA A 362 19.12 -14.80 13.04
CA ALA A 362 19.66 -16.15 12.93
C ALA A 362 18.63 -17.21 12.48
N ARG A 363 17.33 -16.89 12.59
CA ARG A 363 16.22 -17.74 12.15
C ARG A 363 15.91 -17.60 10.66
N LEU A 364 16.48 -16.60 9.98
CA LEU A 364 16.29 -16.39 8.54
C LEU A 364 17.13 -17.40 7.73
N ARG A 365 16.48 -18.51 7.39
CA ARG A 365 17.03 -19.59 6.56
C ARG A 365 17.22 -19.15 5.11
N THR A 366 18.23 -19.72 4.43
CA THR A 366 18.50 -19.43 3.01
C THR A 366 17.33 -19.87 2.13
N GLU A 367 16.67 -20.96 2.50
CA GLU A 367 15.50 -21.52 1.82
C GLU A 367 14.27 -20.60 1.87
N TYR A 368 14.27 -19.57 2.73
CA TYR A 368 13.22 -18.56 2.70
C TYR A 368 13.40 -17.51 1.61
N LEU A 369 14.62 -17.38 1.08
CA LEU A 369 14.98 -16.40 0.07
C LEU A 369 14.51 -16.87 -1.31
N ASP A 370 14.38 -15.92 -2.24
CA ASP A 370 14.08 -16.22 -3.63
C ASP A 370 15.37 -16.67 -4.35
N PRO A 371 15.46 -17.94 -4.81
CA PRO A 371 16.65 -18.44 -5.50
C PRO A 371 16.87 -17.82 -6.88
N ASP A 372 15.82 -17.26 -7.48
CA ASP A 372 15.84 -16.67 -8.83
C ASP A 372 15.89 -15.13 -8.77
N LEU A 373 16.27 -14.57 -7.61
CA LEU A 373 16.35 -13.13 -7.41
C LEU A 373 17.37 -12.50 -8.36
N ILE A 374 16.90 -11.54 -9.16
CA ILE A 374 17.76 -10.78 -10.08
C ILE A 374 18.43 -9.65 -9.31
N VAL A 375 19.75 -9.58 -9.44
CA VAL A 375 20.58 -8.58 -8.76
C VAL A 375 21.62 -8.03 -9.75
N ASP A 376 21.88 -6.73 -9.66
CA ASP A 376 23.05 -6.14 -10.32
C ASP A 376 24.31 -6.39 -9.48
N GLU A 377 25.07 -7.43 -9.81
CA GLU A 377 26.25 -7.85 -9.04
C GLU A 377 27.32 -6.76 -8.92
N LYS A 378 27.47 -5.87 -9.91
CA LYS A 378 28.42 -4.76 -9.84
C LYS A 378 27.99 -3.75 -8.77
N LEU A 379 26.70 -3.39 -8.74
CA LEU A 379 26.17 -2.46 -7.75
C LEU A 379 26.15 -3.09 -6.36
N LYS A 380 25.81 -4.38 -6.25
CA LYS A 380 25.90 -5.15 -5.00
C LYS A 380 27.32 -5.12 -4.44
N GLN A 381 28.31 -5.43 -5.26
CA GLN A 381 29.71 -5.43 -4.85
C GLN A 381 30.16 -4.04 -4.36
N ARG A 382 29.77 -2.97 -5.06
CA ARG A 382 30.06 -1.59 -4.64
C ARG A 382 29.44 -1.25 -3.27
N LEU A 383 28.21 -1.70 -3.01
CA LEU A 383 27.55 -1.51 -1.73
C LEU A 383 28.26 -2.25 -0.58
N ILE A 384 28.72 -3.47 -0.84
CA ILE A 384 29.51 -4.26 0.12
C ILE A 384 30.85 -3.57 0.44
N GLU A 385 31.56 -3.08 -0.58
CA GLU A 385 32.79 -2.30 -0.40
C GLU A 385 32.56 -1.00 0.37
N GLY A 386 31.37 -0.40 0.23
CA GLY A 386 30.91 0.75 1.01
C GLY A 386 30.51 0.42 2.46
N GLY A 387 30.55 -0.85 2.84
CA GLY A 387 30.35 -1.33 4.21
C GLY A 387 28.93 -1.76 4.56
N LEU A 388 28.06 -2.01 3.58
CA LEU A 388 26.80 -2.74 3.81
C LEU A 388 27.09 -4.24 3.92
N ASP A 389 26.29 -4.96 4.71
CA ASP A 389 26.33 -6.42 4.69
C ASP A 389 25.63 -6.99 3.44
N ASP A 390 25.94 -8.26 3.12
CA ASP A 390 25.49 -8.93 1.90
C ASP A 390 23.97 -8.88 1.69
N ARG A 391 23.16 -9.06 2.75
CA ARG A 391 21.69 -9.07 2.64
C ARG A 391 21.15 -7.68 2.28
N LEU A 392 21.64 -6.65 2.94
CA LEU A 392 21.18 -5.28 2.68
C LEU A 392 21.70 -4.77 1.33
N ALA A 393 22.93 -5.12 0.96
CA ALA A 393 23.47 -4.83 -0.37
C ALA A 393 22.66 -5.51 -1.49
N THR A 394 22.27 -6.77 -1.29
CA THR A 394 21.41 -7.53 -2.21
C THR A 394 20.04 -6.86 -2.40
N HIS A 395 19.41 -6.40 -1.31
CA HIS A 395 18.14 -5.69 -1.37
C HIS A 395 18.20 -4.45 -2.26
N PHE A 396 19.14 -3.54 -1.99
CA PHE A 396 19.24 -2.31 -2.77
C PHE A 396 19.70 -2.57 -4.21
N ALA A 397 20.62 -3.50 -4.44
CA ALA A 397 21.03 -3.88 -5.78
C ALA A 397 19.88 -4.50 -6.60
N HIS A 398 18.95 -5.22 -5.96
CA HIS A 398 17.70 -5.67 -6.60
C HIS A 398 16.80 -4.51 -6.99
N LEU A 399 16.60 -3.50 -6.12
CA LEU A 399 15.78 -2.32 -6.46
C LEU A 399 16.37 -1.54 -7.65
N PHE A 400 17.70 -1.56 -7.79
CA PHE A 400 18.46 -0.86 -8.82
C PHE A 400 18.55 -1.63 -10.16
N ILE A 401 17.89 -2.78 -10.29
CA ILE A 401 17.70 -3.41 -11.62
C ILE A 401 16.75 -2.58 -12.50
N ARG A 402 15.97 -1.69 -11.90
CA ARG A 402 15.04 -0.80 -12.60
C ARG A 402 15.76 0.39 -13.22
N ASP A 403 15.19 0.92 -14.29
CA ASP A 403 15.59 2.23 -14.81
C ASP A 403 14.91 3.35 -13.99
N PRO A 404 15.57 4.50 -13.80
CA PRO A 404 14.93 5.69 -13.26
C PRO A 404 13.91 6.23 -14.26
N ILE A 405 12.73 6.61 -13.78
CA ILE A 405 11.60 6.99 -14.64
C ILE A 405 11.31 8.48 -14.61
N VAL A 406 11.71 9.19 -13.55
CA VAL A 406 11.54 10.64 -13.45
C VAL A 406 12.87 11.27 -13.11
N VAL A 407 13.64 11.67 -14.11
CA VAL A 407 14.96 12.31 -13.94
C VAL A 407 14.84 13.78 -14.29
N PHE A 408 15.33 14.67 -13.44
CA PHE A 408 15.41 16.10 -13.74
C PHE A 408 16.79 16.46 -14.28
N ALA A 409 16.84 17.32 -15.31
CA ALA A 409 18.08 17.72 -15.97
C ALA A 409 19.04 18.44 -15.01
N GLU A 410 18.49 19.18 -14.04
CA GLU A 410 19.23 19.93 -13.05
C GLU A 410 20.01 19.02 -12.10
N ASP A 411 19.44 17.86 -11.74
CA ASP A 411 20.06 16.88 -10.85
C ASP A 411 21.27 16.18 -11.50
N LEU A 412 21.44 16.28 -12.82
CA LEU A 412 22.54 15.64 -13.55
C LEU A 412 23.81 16.51 -13.66
N LYS A 413 23.78 17.74 -13.13
CA LYS A 413 24.90 18.69 -13.28
C LYS A 413 26.12 18.29 -12.44
N GLU A 414 25.88 17.83 -11.21
CA GLU A 414 26.92 17.39 -10.28
C GLU A 414 26.36 16.39 -9.28
N LEU A 415 27.22 15.51 -8.76
CA LEU A 415 26.85 14.59 -7.70
C LEU A 415 26.84 15.33 -6.36
N ASP A 416 25.66 15.65 -5.86
CA ASP A 416 25.45 16.20 -4.52
C ASP A 416 25.20 15.06 -3.51
N LEU A 417 26.16 14.86 -2.60
CA LEU A 417 26.10 13.85 -1.53
C LEU A 417 25.32 14.31 -0.29
N ASP A 418 24.92 15.58 -0.22
CA ASP A 418 23.99 16.09 0.80
C ASP A 418 22.52 15.93 0.38
N LYS A 419 22.29 15.50 -0.87
CA LYS A 419 20.98 15.12 -1.40
C LYS A 419 20.85 13.60 -1.55
N ALA A 420 19.63 13.15 -1.83
CA ALA A 420 19.32 11.73 -2.06
C ALA A 420 18.49 11.53 -3.32
N ASP A 421 18.43 12.50 -4.24
CA ASP A 421 17.46 12.51 -5.33
C ASP A 421 17.65 11.36 -6.32
N HIS A 422 18.89 10.95 -6.62
CA HIS A 422 19.16 9.79 -7.49
C HIS A 422 18.82 8.47 -6.81
N PHE A 423 19.13 8.34 -5.51
CA PHE A 423 18.71 7.19 -4.72
C PHE A 423 17.18 7.10 -4.66
N GLU A 424 16.51 8.20 -4.31
CA GLU A 424 15.06 8.29 -4.20
C GLU A 424 14.35 8.11 -5.54
N ASN A 425 15.00 8.43 -6.66
CA ASN A 425 14.47 8.12 -8.00
C ASN A 425 14.12 6.63 -8.14
N LEU A 426 15.00 5.75 -7.64
CA LEU A 426 14.84 4.31 -7.72
C LEU A 426 14.06 3.77 -6.53
N GLN A 427 14.38 4.22 -5.31
CA GLN A 427 13.70 3.79 -4.09
C GLN A 427 12.21 4.15 -4.09
N SER A 428 11.86 5.40 -4.44
CA SER A 428 10.48 5.88 -4.39
C SER A 428 9.62 5.34 -5.54
N THR A 429 10.23 4.80 -6.60
CA THR A 429 9.54 4.21 -7.76
C THR A 429 9.65 2.68 -7.84
N ASN A 430 10.16 2.05 -6.78
CA ASN A 430 9.90 0.65 -6.46
C ASN A 430 8.85 0.61 -5.33
N TRP A 431 7.66 0.10 -5.64
CA TRP A 431 6.51 0.09 -4.73
C TRP A 431 6.22 -1.33 -4.28
N GLN A 432 6.81 -1.71 -3.15
CA GLN A 432 6.57 -3.02 -2.55
C GLN A 432 5.50 -2.95 -1.45
N HIS A 433 5.00 -4.08 -0.96
CA HIS A 433 4.04 -4.09 0.16
C HIS A 433 4.70 -3.72 1.50
N MET A 434 5.99 -3.98 1.64
CA MET A 434 6.87 -3.40 2.66
C MET A 434 7.88 -2.47 2.00
N ARG A 435 8.17 -1.33 2.62
CA ARG A 435 9.27 -0.46 2.20
C ARG A 435 10.21 -0.17 3.35
N PHE A 436 11.50 -0.45 3.16
CA PHE A 436 12.55 -0.06 4.07
C PHE A 436 13.08 1.32 3.67
N LYS A 437 12.92 2.32 4.54
CA LYS A 437 13.16 3.74 4.24
C LYS A 437 14.39 4.21 5.03
N PRO A 438 15.53 4.48 4.35
CA PRO A 438 16.66 5.13 4.99
C PRO A 438 16.29 6.49 5.59
N PRO A 439 17.06 6.97 6.59
CA PRO A 439 16.91 8.31 7.13
C PRO A 439 17.05 9.36 6.02
N PRO A 440 16.13 10.34 5.92
CA PRO A 440 16.30 11.43 5.00
C PRO A 440 17.47 12.32 5.45
N GLN A 441 18.15 12.90 4.47
CA GLN A 441 19.24 13.85 4.68
C GLN A 441 18.72 15.08 5.47
N GLY A 442 19.58 15.67 6.32
CA GLY A 442 19.26 16.93 7.00
C GLY A 442 18.17 16.89 8.07
N SER A 443 17.65 15.71 8.44
CA SER A 443 16.66 15.59 9.53
C SER A 443 17.08 14.61 10.62
N ASP A 444 16.37 14.70 11.75
CA ASP A 444 16.51 13.77 12.86
C ASP A 444 15.69 12.48 12.63
N ILE A 445 15.01 12.32 11.51
CA ILE A 445 14.23 11.10 11.25
C ILE A 445 15.17 9.87 11.20
N GLY A 446 14.71 8.77 11.78
CA GLY A 446 15.43 7.49 11.89
C GLY A 446 15.17 6.52 10.74
N TRP A 447 15.64 5.28 10.90
CA TRP A 447 15.36 4.18 9.97
C TRP A 447 13.88 3.83 10.06
N ARG A 448 13.22 3.70 8.91
CA ARG A 448 11.76 3.50 8.87
C ARG A 448 11.38 2.26 8.07
N VAL A 449 10.22 1.70 8.42
CA VAL A 449 9.57 0.60 7.70
C VAL A 449 8.13 1.00 7.45
N GLU A 450 7.67 0.86 6.23
CA GLU A 450 6.31 1.23 5.82
C GLU A 450 5.56 -0.02 5.37
N PHE A 451 4.40 -0.25 5.98
CA PHE A 451 3.44 -1.31 5.68
C PHE A 451 2.33 -0.73 4.80
N ARG A 452 2.25 -1.21 3.54
CA ARG A 452 1.51 -0.57 2.44
C ARG A 452 0.32 -1.36 1.81
N PRO A 453 0.06 -2.65 2.13
CA PRO A 453 -0.90 -3.42 1.35
C PRO A 453 -2.36 -3.10 1.66
N MET A 454 -2.68 -2.56 2.84
CA MET A 454 -4.08 -2.40 3.28
C MET A 454 -4.87 -1.49 2.34
N GLU A 455 -6.10 -1.91 2.04
CA GLU A 455 -7.07 -1.07 1.35
C GLU A 455 -7.56 0.01 2.32
N ILE A 456 -7.95 1.18 1.81
CA ILE A 456 -8.58 2.19 2.66
C ILE A 456 -9.99 1.73 3.03
N GLN A 457 -10.41 1.99 4.26
CA GLN A 457 -11.73 1.62 4.78
C GLN A 457 -12.70 2.81 4.75
N VAL A 458 -14.01 2.53 4.77
CA VAL A 458 -15.06 3.56 4.60
C VAL A 458 -15.11 4.53 5.77
N THR A 459 -14.87 4.07 7.00
CA THR A 459 -14.91 4.90 8.21
C THR A 459 -13.53 5.16 8.82
N ASP A 460 -13.42 6.27 9.55
CA ASP A 460 -12.22 6.58 10.35
C ASP A 460 -12.03 5.55 11.48
N PHE A 461 -13.11 5.01 12.05
CA PHE A 461 -13.08 3.89 13.01
C PHE A 461 -12.40 2.63 12.45
N GLU A 462 -12.76 2.19 11.24
CA GLU A 462 -12.14 1.01 10.61
C GLU A 462 -10.66 1.26 10.30
N ASN A 463 -10.32 2.42 9.73
CA ASN A 463 -8.94 2.77 9.43
C ASN A 463 -8.08 2.86 10.71
N ALA A 464 -8.63 3.43 11.79
CA ALA A 464 -7.98 3.43 13.10
C ALA A 464 -7.81 2.00 13.65
N ALA A 465 -8.81 1.12 13.52
CA ALA A 465 -8.72 -0.25 13.99
C ALA A 465 -7.53 -0.99 13.36
N PHE A 466 -7.39 -0.94 12.04
CA PHE A 466 -6.28 -1.60 11.35
C PHE A 466 -4.92 -0.95 11.63
N SER A 467 -4.88 0.39 11.77
CA SER A 467 -3.68 1.13 12.16
C SER A 467 -3.19 0.70 13.55
N ILE A 468 -4.09 0.69 14.53
CA ILE A 468 -3.80 0.28 15.91
C ILE A 468 -3.40 -1.19 15.97
N PHE A 469 -4.08 -2.05 15.22
CA PHE A 469 -3.78 -3.48 15.22
C PHE A 469 -2.37 -3.78 14.73
N ILE A 470 -1.94 -3.20 13.60
CA ILE A 470 -0.58 -3.46 13.11
C ILE A 470 0.49 -2.92 14.08
N VAL A 471 0.21 -1.81 14.77
CA VAL A 471 1.09 -1.28 15.84
C VAL A 471 1.15 -2.20 17.05
N LEU A 472 0.02 -2.76 17.48
CA LEU A 472 0.00 -3.73 18.58
C LEU A 472 0.71 -5.04 18.18
N ILE A 473 0.60 -5.46 16.92
CA ILE A 473 1.31 -6.62 16.38
C ILE A 473 2.83 -6.40 16.39
N THR A 474 3.34 -5.22 15.99
CA THR A 474 4.80 -4.96 16.08
C THR A 474 5.28 -5.00 17.52
N ARG A 475 4.51 -4.46 18.47
CA ARG A 475 4.81 -4.56 19.90
C ARG A 475 4.81 -6.00 20.39
N ALA A 476 3.86 -6.83 19.97
CA ALA A 476 3.83 -8.25 20.32
C ALA A 476 5.00 -9.04 19.71
N ILE A 477 5.37 -8.77 18.44
CA ILE A 477 6.53 -9.37 17.78
C ILE A 477 7.81 -9.09 18.57
N LEU A 478 8.01 -7.84 18.98
CA LEU A 478 9.20 -7.44 19.73
C LEU A 478 9.18 -8.02 21.15
N SER A 479 8.04 -7.99 21.84
CA SER A 479 7.93 -8.40 23.24
C SER A 479 8.05 -9.91 23.44
N PHE A 480 7.52 -10.71 22.50
CA PHE A 480 7.55 -12.17 22.58
C PHE A 480 8.61 -12.81 21.67
N ASP A 481 9.43 -11.99 21.02
CA ASP A 481 10.42 -12.40 20.01
C ASP A 481 9.83 -13.35 18.95
N LEU A 482 8.67 -12.99 18.41
CA LEU A 482 7.95 -13.82 17.45
C LEU A 482 8.72 -13.98 16.13
N ASN A 483 8.49 -15.11 15.46
CA ASN A 483 9.04 -15.46 14.16
C ASN A 483 7.93 -15.81 13.17
N PHE A 484 7.74 -15.01 12.12
CA PHE A 484 6.77 -15.22 11.06
C PHE A 484 7.38 -15.60 9.72
N TYR A 485 8.70 -15.84 9.63
CA TYR A 485 9.33 -16.20 8.35
C TYR A 485 8.65 -17.41 7.71
N ILE A 486 8.32 -17.21 6.43
CA ILE A 486 7.95 -18.22 5.43
C ILE A 486 8.71 -17.90 4.14
N PRO A 487 8.86 -18.84 3.19
CA PRO A 487 9.52 -18.53 1.93
C PRO A 487 8.86 -17.36 1.18
N ILE A 488 9.68 -16.45 0.63
CA ILE A 488 9.22 -15.29 -0.17
C ILE A 488 8.30 -15.71 -1.33
N PRO A 489 8.55 -16.81 -2.06
CA PRO A 489 7.62 -17.31 -3.06
C PRO A 489 6.22 -17.60 -2.49
N ARG A 490 6.11 -18.11 -1.26
CA ARG A 490 4.81 -18.36 -0.58
C ARG A 490 4.11 -17.07 -0.18
N THR A 491 4.87 -16.05 0.24
CA THR A 491 4.30 -14.70 0.47
C THR A 491 3.79 -14.10 -0.84
N THR A 492 4.49 -14.34 -1.96
CA THR A 492 4.05 -13.88 -3.29
C THR A 492 2.79 -14.61 -3.75
N GLU A 493 2.72 -15.93 -3.58
CA GLU A 493 1.52 -16.74 -3.84
C GLU A 493 0.33 -16.25 -3.02
N ASN A 494 0.53 -15.99 -1.73
CA ASN A 494 -0.50 -15.41 -0.86
C ASN A 494 -1.02 -14.05 -1.36
N MET A 495 -0.16 -13.19 -1.94
CA MET A 495 -0.61 -11.91 -2.51
C MET A 495 -1.53 -12.12 -3.71
N GLU A 496 -1.30 -13.14 -4.54
CA GLU A 496 -2.22 -13.52 -5.61
C GLU A 496 -3.53 -14.09 -5.05
N THR A 497 -3.45 -14.98 -4.06
CA THR A 497 -4.63 -15.55 -3.38
C THR A 497 -5.56 -14.49 -2.79
N ALA A 498 -5.00 -13.39 -2.27
CA ALA A 498 -5.77 -12.28 -1.69
C ALA A 498 -6.70 -11.57 -2.69
N HIS A 499 -6.50 -11.75 -4.01
CA HIS A 499 -7.36 -11.15 -5.03
C HIS A 499 -8.64 -11.92 -5.28
N ILE A 500 -8.66 -13.21 -4.94
CA ILE A 500 -9.83 -14.06 -5.18
C ILE A 500 -11.02 -13.43 -4.45
N ARG A 501 -12.16 -13.31 -5.14
CA ARG A 501 -13.37 -12.77 -4.53
C ARG A 501 -13.75 -13.57 -3.28
N ASP A 502 -14.04 -12.86 -2.21
CA ASP A 502 -14.32 -13.39 -0.87
C ASP A 502 -13.15 -14.21 -0.29
N ALA A 503 -11.89 -13.85 -0.62
CA ALA A 503 -10.71 -14.58 -0.16
C ALA A 503 -10.61 -14.69 1.36
N VAL A 504 -11.06 -13.65 2.07
CA VAL A 504 -11.11 -13.62 3.54
C VAL A 504 -11.87 -14.82 4.13
N ASN A 505 -12.95 -15.27 3.46
CA ASN A 505 -13.81 -16.35 3.95
C ASN A 505 -13.56 -17.69 3.22
N THR A 506 -13.04 -17.65 1.99
CA THR A 506 -13.02 -18.84 1.10
C THR A 506 -11.64 -19.43 0.87
N GLN A 507 -10.57 -18.68 1.12
CA GLN A 507 -9.21 -19.10 0.78
C GLN A 507 -8.37 -19.41 2.02
N LYS A 508 -7.24 -20.07 1.77
CA LYS A 508 -6.20 -20.32 2.76
C LYS A 508 -4.88 -19.73 2.28
N PHE A 509 -4.06 -19.32 3.24
CA PHE A 509 -2.81 -18.62 3.04
C PHE A 509 -1.69 -19.39 3.75
N HIS A 510 -0.52 -19.46 3.12
CA HIS A 510 0.67 -19.99 3.77
C HIS A 510 1.04 -19.12 4.97
N PHE A 511 1.11 -19.72 6.15
CA PHE A 511 1.42 -19.00 7.38
C PHE A 511 2.21 -19.87 8.36
N ARG A 512 2.99 -19.21 9.22
CA ARG A 512 3.82 -19.86 10.23
C ARG A 512 2.96 -20.67 11.21
N LYS A 513 3.29 -21.94 11.43
CA LYS A 513 2.61 -22.80 12.42
C LYS A 513 2.86 -22.36 13.86
N ASN A 514 4.13 -22.21 14.22
CA ASN A 514 4.55 -21.82 15.56
C ASN A 514 5.42 -20.55 15.49
N PRO A 515 4.91 -19.42 16.02
CA PRO A 515 5.65 -18.16 16.00
C PRO A 515 6.63 -18.01 17.16
N PHE A 516 6.61 -18.89 18.18
CA PHE A 516 7.44 -18.74 19.37
C PHE A 516 8.86 -19.29 19.17
N PRO A 517 9.86 -18.74 19.88
CA PRO A 517 11.20 -19.32 19.92
C PRO A 517 11.17 -20.78 20.40
N SER A 518 11.93 -21.66 19.75
CA SER A 518 12.08 -23.05 20.19
C SER A 518 12.66 -23.10 21.61
N ARG A 519 11.87 -23.58 22.58
CA ARG A 519 12.36 -23.79 23.95
C ARG A 519 13.40 -24.91 23.95
N HIS A 520 14.53 -24.70 24.62
CA HIS A 520 15.46 -25.78 24.93
C HIS A 520 14.70 -26.89 25.68
N VAL A 521 14.66 -28.10 25.12
CA VAL A 521 14.36 -29.29 25.91
C VAL A 521 15.49 -29.42 26.92
N ARG A 522 15.24 -29.04 28.19
CA ARG A 522 16.12 -29.45 29.28
C ARG A 522 16.07 -30.97 29.32
N VAL A 523 17.12 -31.63 28.87
CA VAL A 523 17.33 -33.04 29.14
C VAL A 523 17.41 -33.18 30.65
N ALA A 524 16.36 -33.74 31.26
CA ALA A 524 16.36 -34.12 32.67
C ALA A 524 17.34 -35.29 32.84
N GLY A 525 18.63 -34.98 33.02
CA GLY A 525 19.65 -36.01 33.11
C GLY A 525 21.06 -35.47 33.21
N ALA A 526 21.38 -34.75 34.29
CA ALA A 526 22.68 -34.78 34.96
C ALA A 526 22.65 -33.82 36.17
N SER A 527 22.81 -34.38 37.36
CA SER A 527 23.22 -33.63 38.54
C SER A 527 24.62 -33.04 38.31
N GLY A 528 24.83 -31.77 38.67
CA GLY A 528 26.17 -31.22 38.88
C GLY A 528 26.45 -29.86 38.26
N THR A 529 26.63 -28.88 39.15
CA THR A 529 27.36 -27.62 38.96
C THR A 529 26.83 -26.59 37.96
N SER A 530 26.24 -25.54 38.53
CA SER A 530 25.91 -24.26 37.90
C SER A 530 27.17 -23.53 37.41
N THR A 531 27.46 -23.63 36.11
CA THR A 531 28.29 -22.68 35.36
C THR A 531 27.38 -21.80 34.48
N PRO A 532 27.56 -20.47 34.45
CA PRO A 532 26.78 -19.61 33.55
C PRO A 532 27.17 -19.88 32.10
N ASN A 533 26.19 -20.21 31.25
CA ASN A 533 26.44 -20.53 29.84
C ASN A 533 26.53 -19.24 29.00
N PRO A 534 27.61 -18.94 28.24
CA PRO A 534 27.83 -17.62 27.64
C PRO A 534 27.14 -17.34 26.28
N PHE A 535 26.20 -18.15 25.81
CA PHE A 535 25.59 -17.95 24.48
C PHE A 535 24.09 -18.23 24.46
N SER A 536 23.28 -17.19 24.61
CA SER A 536 21.84 -17.18 24.33
C SER A 536 21.59 -16.93 22.83
N ARG A 537 22.06 -17.82 21.95
CA ARG A 537 21.59 -17.82 20.55
C ARG A 537 20.37 -18.74 20.46
N PRO A 538 19.23 -18.28 19.88
CA PRO A 538 18.15 -19.20 19.56
C PRO A 538 18.70 -20.31 18.64
N PRO A 539 18.36 -21.59 18.89
CA PRO A 539 18.86 -22.68 18.06
C PRO A 539 18.39 -22.49 16.61
N THR A 540 19.28 -22.77 15.66
CA THR A 540 18.92 -22.86 14.24
C THR A 540 17.80 -23.89 14.08
N PRO A 541 16.72 -23.58 13.35
CA PRO A 541 15.63 -24.55 13.12
C PRO A 541 16.19 -25.87 12.57
N VAL A 542 15.75 -26.99 13.14
CA VAL A 542 16.14 -28.34 12.71
C VAL A 542 14.99 -28.98 11.94
N GLY A 543 15.22 -29.36 10.69
CA GLY A 543 14.25 -30.05 9.83
C GLY A 543 13.91 -29.32 8.52
N PRO A 544 13.07 -29.93 7.67
CA PRO A 544 12.56 -29.32 6.43
C PRO A 544 11.84 -28.00 6.70
N VAL A 545 12.05 -27.01 5.83
CA VAL A 545 11.42 -25.67 5.90
C VAL A 545 9.90 -25.78 5.80
N GLU A 546 9.44 -26.76 5.02
CA GLU A 546 8.04 -27.01 4.69
C GLU A 546 7.23 -27.47 5.91
N ASP A 547 7.91 -27.96 6.95
CA ASP A 547 7.27 -28.33 8.20
C ASP A 547 6.95 -27.09 9.07
N GLU A 548 7.54 -25.92 8.79
CA GLU A 548 7.41 -24.72 9.63
C GLU A 548 6.17 -23.85 9.32
N TYR A 549 5.53 -24.07 8.17
CA TYR A 549 4.34 -23.32 7.74
C TYR A 549 3.25 -24.25 7.19
N GLU A 550 2.01 -23.76 7.15
CA GLU A 550 0.87 -24.46 6.58
C GLU A 550 -0.14 -23.50 5.97
N LEU A 551 -1.15 -24.04 5.29
CA LEU A 551 -2.30 -23.27 4.83
C LEU A 551 -3.28 -23.03 5.98
N MET A 552 -3.56 -21.76 6.27
CA MET A 552 -4.54 -21.30 7.26
C MET A 552 -5.53 -20.34 6.62
N THR A 553 -6.81 -20.42 7.01
CA THR A 553 -7.81 -19.39 6.72
C THR A 553 -7.44 -18.07 7.42
N ILE A 554 -7.98 -16.94 6.94
CA ILE A 554 -7.79 -15.66 7.64
C ILE A 554 -8.32 -15.73 9.08
N ASN A 555 -9.44 -16.43 9.30
CA ASN A 555 -9.96 -16.69 10.65
C ASN A 555 -8.92 -17.39 11.54
N GLU A 556 -8.30 -18.47 11.06
CA GLU A 556 -7.27 -19.19 11.82
C GLU A 556 -6.04 -18.33 12.10
N VAL A 557 -5.62 -17.47 11.17
CA VAL A 557 -4.50 -16.54 11.39
C VAL A 557 -4.88 -15.43 12.39
N ILE A 558 -6.09 -14.89 12.34
CA ILE A 558 -6.47 -13.75 13.20
C ILE A 558 -6.92 -14.22 14.59
N ASN A 559 -7.81 -15.19 14.66
CA ASN A 559 -8.48 -15.67 15.88
C ASN A 559 -7.84 -16.92 16.48
N GLY A 560 -6.95 -17.58 15.74
CA GLY A 560 -6.26 -18.79 16.17
C GLY A 560 -6.86 -20.05 15.58
N LYS A 561 -6.05 -21.10 15.60
CA LYS A 561 -6.39 -22.43 15.12
C LYS A 561 -6.31 -23.39 16.29
N THR A 562 -7.41 -23.99 16.69
CA THR A 562 -7.40 -25.06 17.70
C THR A 562 -6.92 -26.35 17.05
N SER A 563 -5.89 -27.00 17.60
CA SER A 563 -5.50 -28.37 17.25
C SER A 563 -5.92 -29.34 18.35
N ALA A 564 -6.12 -30.62 18.01
CA ALA A 564 -6.52 -31.65 18.96
C ALA A 564 -5.51 -31.83 20.11
N ASP A 565 -4.23 -31.51 19.86
CA ASP A 565 -3.12 -31.65 20.79
C ASP A 565 -2.79 -30.34 21.55
N GLY A 566 -3.53 -29.25 21.30
CA GLY A 566 -3.31 -27.95 21.95
C GLY A 566 -2.16 -27.11 21.37
N ASP A 567 -1.41 -27.64 20.40
CA ASP A 567 -0.26 -27.00 19.75
C ASP A 567 -0.62 -26.16 18.49
N GLY A 568 -1.85 -25.68 18.41
CA GLY A 568 -2.31 -24.92 17.24
C GLY A 568 -1.78 -23.47 17.22
N PHE A 569 -1.85 -22.81 16.05
CA PHE A 569 -1.44 -21.41 15.94
C PHE A 569 -2.31 -20.54 16.86
N PRO A 570 -1.72 -19.69 17.73
CA PRO A 570 -2.48 -19.00 18.77
C PRO A 570 -3.47 -17.95 18.24
N GLY A 571 -3.24 -17.39 17.06
CA GLY A 571 -4.00 -16.25 16.53
C GLY A 571 -3.31 -14.91 16.80
N LEU A 572 -3.33 -14.01 15.81
CA LEU A 572 -2.72 -12.69 15.93
C LEU A 572 -3.43 -11.80 16.96
N VAL A 573 -4.77 -11.84 17.05
CA VAL A 573 -5.50 -11.08 18.07
C VAL A 573 -5.24 -11.66 19.47
N PRO A 574 -5.33 -12.98 19.72
CA PRO A 574 -4.93 -13.55 21.00
C PRO A 574 -3.49 -13.21 21.43
N LEU A 575 -2.53 -13.15 20.49
CA LEU A 575 -1.16 -12.68 20.76
C LEU A 575 -1.14 -11.21 21.21
N VAL A 576 -1.89 -10.33 20.53
CA VAL A 576 -2.03 -8.92 20.94
C VAL A 576 -2.67 -8.80 22.32
N GLU A 577 -3.71 -9.59 22.61
CA GLU A 577 -4.35 -9.58 23.92
C GLU A 577 -3.41 -10.06 25.02
N SER A 578 -2.61 -11.10 24.75
CA SER A 578 -1.57 -11.57 25.67
C SER A 578 -0.55 -10.46 25.97
N TYR A 579 -0.10 -9.74 24.93
CA TYR A 579 0.78 -8.57 25.10
C TYR A 579 0.14 -7.48 25.95
N LEU A 580 -1.10 -7.09 25.65
CA LEU A 580 -1.82 -6.09 26.43
C LEU A 580 -2.02 -6.51 27.90
N ASN A 581 -2.19 -7.80 28.18
CA ASN A 581 -2.33 -8.32 29.55
C ASN A 581 -0.99 -8.37 30.30
N SER A 582 0.14 -8.40 29.60
CA SER A 582 1.49 -8.41 30.16
C SER A 582 2.05 -7.02 30.51
N VAL A 583 1.38 -5.96 30.07
CA VAL A 583 1.80 -4.57 30.26
C VAL A 583 0.73 -3.81 31.03
N ASN A 584 1.12 -2.72 31.70
CA ASN A 584 0.20 -1.95 32.51
C ASN A 584 -0.63 -0.98 31.66
N VAL A 585 -1.78 -1.44 31.17
CA VAL A 585 -2.77 -0.63 30.44
C VAL A 585 -3.97 -0.37 31.36
N ASP A 586 -4.42 0.89 31.45
CA ASP A 586 -5.63 1.20 32.22
C ASP A 586 -6.89 0.57 31.59
N VAL A 587 -7.89 0.30 32.42
CA VAL A 587 -9.10 -0.45 32.03
C VAL A 587 -9.87 0.26 30.92
N GLU A 588 -9.97 1.59 30.98
CA GLU A 588 -10.66 2.40 29.98
C GLU A 588 -10.00 2.23 28.59
N THR A 589 -8.68 2.40 28.54
CA THR A 589 -7.91 2.18 27.31
C THR A 589 -8.03 0.74 26.81
N ARG A 590 -8.01 -0.26 27.71
CA ARG A 590 -8.17 -1.67 27.33
C ARG A 590 -9.54 -1.95 26.72
N CYS A 591 -10.61 -1.37 27.28
CA CYS A 591 -11.96 -1.48 26.75
C CYS A 591 -12.10 -0.86 25.37
N GLU A 592 -11.53 0.32 25.15
CA GLU A 592 -11.54 0.97 23.83
C GLU A 592 -10.76 0.16 22.78
N LEU A 593 -9.57 -0.33 23.13
CA LEU A 593 -8.79 -1.21 22.25
C LEU A 593 -9.53 -2.49 21.89
N ALA A 594 -10.29 -3.08 22.83
CA ALA A 594 -11.09 -4.27 22.57
C ALA A 594 -12.16 -4.05 21.49
N ARG A 595 -12.70 -2.84 21.35
CA ARG A 595 -13.67 -2.51 20.29
C ARG A 595 -13.04 -2.58 18.89
N TYR A 596 -11.82 -2.06 18.75
CA TYR A 596 -11.06 -2.14 17.49
C TYR A 596 -10.68 -3.59 17.16
N LEU A 597 -10.19 -4.35 18.15
CA LEU A 597 -9.84 -5.76 17.96
C LEU A 597 -11.07 -6.60 17.58
N ALA A 598 -12.23 -6.35 18.20
CA ALA A 598 -13.46 -7.06 17.88
C ALA A 598 -13.90 -6.89 16.41
N LEU A 599 -13.69 -5.72 15.81
CA LEU A 599 -13.94 -5.51 14.37
C LEU A 599 -13.11 -6.49 13.53
N ILE A 600 -11.82 -6.62 13.85
CA ILE A 600 -10.85 -7.42 13.11
C ILE A 600 -11.17 -8.91 13.26
N GLN A 601 -11.46 -9.36 14.49
CA GLN A 601 -11.86 -10.74 14.77
C GLN A 601 -13.11 -11.14 13.98
N LYS A 602 -14.14 -10.27 14.02
CA LYS A 602 -15.42 -10.52 13.36
C LYS A 602 -15.37 -10.42 11.84
N ARG A 603 -14.46 -9.63 11.29
CA ARG A 603 -14.19 -9.66 9.83
C ARG A 603 -13.50 -10.95 9.42
N ALA A 604 -12.57 -11.43 10.24
CA ALA A 604 -11.83 -12.64 9.95
C ALA A 604 -12.68 -13.91 10.04
N ASP A 605 -13.65 -13.96 10.95
CA ASP A 605 -14.60 -15.09 11.09
C ASP A 605 -15.84 -14.99 10.17
N GLY A 606 -15.97 -13.89 9.43
CA GLY A 606 -17.05 -13.64 8.48
C GLY A 606 -18.37 -13.13 9.08
N SER A 607 -18.43 -12.92 10.41
CA SER A 607 -19.61 -12.34 11.07
C SER A 607 -19.81 -10.85 10.76
N LEU A 608 -18.74 -10.13 10.41
CA LEU A 608 -18.79 -8.82 9.77
C LEU A 608 -18.19 -8.87 8.36
N TRP A 609 -18.76 -8.08 7.46
CA TRP A 609 -18.38 -8.04 6.06
C TRP A 609 -17.22 -7.10 5.83
N THR A 610 -16.39 -7.44 4.84
CA THR A 610 -15.45 -6.49 4.23
C THR A 610 -16.22 -5.42 3.44
N ALA A 611 -15.58 -4.27 3.22
CA ALA A 611 -16.17 -3.22 2.40
C ALA A 611 -16.45 -3.71 0.97
N ALA A 612 -15.59 -4.56 0.39
CA ALA A 612 -15.83 -5.12 -0.94
C ALA A 612 -17.10 -5.96 -1.01
N LYS A 613 -17.32 -6.83 -0.02
CA LYS A 613 -18.55 -7.64 0.07
C LYS A 613 -19.79 -6.77 0.21
N TRP A 614 -19.73 -5.75 1.06
CA TRP A 614 -20.86 -4.82 1.26
C TRP A 614 -21.16 -3.98 0.01
N ILE A 615 -20.15 -3.39 -0.64
CA ILE A 615 -20.32 -2.60 -1.87
C ILE A 615 -20.94 -3.48 -2.97
N ARG A 616 -20.45 -4.71 -3.13
CA ARG A 616 -21.01 -5.66 -4.10
C ARG A 616 -22.46 -5.99 -3.79
N HIS A 617 -22.78 -6.26 -2.52
CA HIS A 617 -24.15 -6.52 -2.08
C HIS A 617 -25.08 -5.33 -2.31
N PHE A 618 -24.61 -4.11 -2.01
CA PHE A 618 -25.33 -2.86 -2.23
C PHE A 618 -25.72 -2.72 -3.71
N VAL A 619 -24.76 -2.90 -4.63
CA VAL A 619 -25.03 -2.88 -6.08
C VAL A 619 -26.01 -3.99 -6.46
N GLN A 620 -25.78 -5.23 -6.01
CA GLN A 620 -26.61 -6.37 -6.38
C GLN A 620 -28.07 -6.25 -5.92
N THR A 621 -28.33 -5.50 -4.85
CA THR A 621 -29.68 -5.27 -4.30
C THR A 621 -30.28 -3.94 -4.70
N HIS A 622 -29.54 -3.11 -5.44
CA HIS A 622 -30.00 -1.82 -5.92
C HIS A 622 -31.16 -1.99 -6.92
N PRO A 623 -32.26 -1.23 -6.82
CA PRO A 623 -33.42 -1.36 -7.73
C PRO A 623 -33.08 -1.21 -9.22
N ASP A 624 -32.14 -0.33 -9.53
CA ASP A 624 -31.74 -0.04 -10.92
C ASP A 624 -30.70 -1.03 -11.48
N TYR A 625 -30.12 -1.90 -10.65
CA TYR A 625 -29.11 -2.84 -11.09
C TYR A 625 -29.72 -4.02 -11.86
N LYS A 626 -29.26 -4.22 -13.10
CA LYS A 626 -29.92 -5.11 -14.07
C LYS A 626 -29.42 -6.56 -14.03
N LYS A 627 -28.55 -6.91 -13.08
CA LYS A 627 -27.87 -8.22 -13.00
C LYS A 627 -26.93 -8.48 -14.18
N ASP A 628 -26.38 -7.43 -14.78
CA ASP A 628 -25.51 -7.47 -15.96
C ASP A 628 -24.07 -7.02 -15.66
N SER A 629 -23.72 -6.90 -14.37
CA SER A 629 -22.45 -6.38 -13.86
C SER A 629 -22.19 -4.91 -14.15
N VAL A 630 -23.12 -4.17 -14.74
CA VAL A 630 -22.99 -2.73 -14.98
C VAL A 630 -23.37 -1.94 -13.72
N VAL A 631 -22.49 -1.02 -13.32
CA VAL A 631 -22.72 -0.03 -12.25
C VAL A 631 -22.87 1.33 -12.91
N ASP A 632 -24.12 1.74 -13.11
CA ASP A 632 -24.44 3.00 -13.78
C ASP A 632 -24.33 4.23 -12.84
N GLU A 633 -24.67 5.40 -13.38
CA GLU A 633 -24.57 6.68 -12.69
C GLU A 633 -25.43 6.75 -11.43
N GLY A 634 -26.69 6.32 -11.52
CA GLY A 634 -27.63 6.34 -10.40
C GLY A 634 -27.19 5.42 -9.28
N VAL A 635 -26.80 4.18 -9.61
CA VAL A 635 -26.24 3.22 -8.64
C VAL A 635 -24.98 3.79 -7.98
N THR A 636 -24.12 4.45 -8.75
CA THR A 636 -22.87 5.05 -8.23
C THR A 636 -23.16 6.22 -7.30
N TYR A 637 -24.09 7.10 -7.65
CA TYR A 637 -24.50 8.21 -6.79
C TYR A 637 -25.06 7.70 -5.46
N ASP A 638 -25.98 6.74 -5.48
CA ASP A 638 -26.57 6.16 -4.28
C ASP A 638 -25.52 5.42 -3.44
N LEU A 639 -24.58 4.70 -4.07
CA LEU A 639 -23.47 4.04 -3.38
C LEU A 639 -22.56 5.05 -2.66
N VAL A 640 -22.18 6.15 -3.33
CA VAL A 640 -21.28 7.16 -2.77
C VAL A 640 -21.98 7.96 -1.67
N LYS A 641 -23.28 8.23 -1.78
CA LYS A 641 -24.11 8.77 -0.69
C LYS A 641 -24.22 7.80 0.50
N ALA A 642 -24.37 6.50 0.22
CA ALA A 642 -24.40 5.48 1.26
C ALA A 642 -23.06 5.38 2.00
N ALA A 643 -21.94 5.42 1.28
CA ALA A 643 -20.62 5.47 1.86
C ALA A 643 -20.40 6.74 2.71
N GLU A 644 -20.85 7.92 2.25
CA GLU A 644 -20.85 9.15 3.06
C GLU A 644 -21.68 8.99 4.35
N ARG A 645 -22.88 8.41 4.26
CA ARG A 645 -23.73 8.12 5.43
C ARG A 645 -23.03 7.21 6.43
N ILE A 646 -22.35 6.17 5.94
CA ILE A 646 -21.54 5.26 6.77
C ILE A 646 -20.39 6.03 7.42
N THR A 647 -19.64 6.85 6.68
CA THR A 647 -18.55 7.67 7.23
C THR A 647 -19.03 8.59 8.36
N ARG A 648 -20.21 9.23 8.19
CA ARG A 648 -20.75 10.17 9.18
C ARG A 648 -21.29 9.49 10.44
N ASN A 649 -22.02 8.39 10.29
CA ASN A 649 -22.73 7.76 11.40
C ASN A 649 -21.98 6.56 11.99
N GLU A 650 -21.04 5.99 11.24
CA GLU A 650 -20.28 4.79 11.57
C GLU A 650 -21.18 3.66 12.10
N GLY A 651 -22.33 3.43 11.47
CA GLY A 651 -23.28 2.36 11.83
C GLY A 651 -24.17 2.62 13.04
N ARG A 652 -24.06 3.78 13.71
CA ARG A 652 -24.89 4.13 14.88
C ARG A 652 -26.36 4.36 14.54
N ASP A 653 -26.67 4.60 13.27
CA ASP A 653 -28.02 4.75 12.75
C ASP A 653 -28.62 3.43 12.21
N GLY A 654 -27.95 2.31 12.46
CA GLY A 654 -28.36 0.97 12.01
C GLY A 654 -28.08 0.70 10.53
N PHE A 655 -27.44 1.62 9.80
CA PHE A 655 -27.06 1.41 8.40
C PHE A 655 -25.69 0.73 8.31
N ALA A 656 -25.56 -0.26 7.41
CA ALA A 656 -24.36 -1.10 7.26
C ALA A 656 -23.95 -1.84 8.56
N GLU A 657 -24.94 -2.32 9.34
CA GLU A 657 -24.71 -3.19 10.50
C GLU A 657 -23.91 -4.44 10.13
N GLU A 658 -23.99 -4.92 8.89
CA GLU A 658 -23.22 -6.05 8.40
C GLU A 658 -21.71 -5.77 8.35
N MET A 659 -21.29 -4.51 8.19
CA MET A 659 -19.86 -4.13 8.17
C MET A 659 -19.30 -3.77 9.54
N LEU A 660 -20.12 -3.15 10.40
CA LEU A 660 -19.68 -2.47 11.63
C LEU A 660 -20.28 -3.08 12.90
N GLY A 661 -21.27 -3.95 12.76
CA GLY A 661 -22.09 -4.44 13.86
C GLY A 661 -23.01 -3.35 14.43
N LYS A 662 -23.85 -3.74 15.39
CA LYS A 662 -24.65 -2.78 16.16
C LYS A 662 -23.74 -1.96 17.06
N ARG A 663 -23.53 -0.69 16.72
CA ARG A 663 -22.80 0.27 17.55
C ARG A 663 -23.83 1.13 18.31
N GLN A 664 -23.75 1.10 19.64
CA GLN A 664 -24.54 1.97 20.52
C GLN A 664 -23.91 3.37 20.59
#